data_AF-A0A834L0K3-F1
#
_entry.id   AF-A0A834L0K3-F1
#
_cell.length_a   1.000
_cell.length_b   1.000
_cell.length_c   1.000
_cell.angle_alpha   90.00
_cell.angle_beta   90.00
_cell.angle_gamma   90.00
#
_symmetry.space_group_name_H-M   'P 1'
#
loop_
_entity.id
_entity.type
_entity.pdbx_description
1 polymer ?
#
loop_
_entity_poly.entity_id
_entity_poly.type
_entity_poly.pdbx_seq_one_letter_code
_entity_poly.pdbx_strand_id
1 'polypeptide(L)'
;MSLIYSKLCSTILVEHFGPIVQRVGNDLFIHGSRSLHLIRQSTRLPLVKVKESLCTLIKYGLVNYYQNETRTEYTLLPDKIILMLRYPRYMFFVKNVCGDESEIMLEEVLKNGSLTASQTIINAYKKIQHSSNACGNMQPSVSSLKDNFDLLVKNQFLMRDLCTNTKSDIDEKPNFDMPQINLKALENLIQGKEDDPNDTKIYWKVNFDRFIQDFRDQVIVSAIRTRFDENAGELMRQLLFLMYLRTASWADTSNPIPYIEIKDVIKKLNYPRLIQYLDQYLNLIDDDTSQFIRRVGDSGGGQYSINMKEAFNQLAWTTLENIVMERFGSKAARIFRLVRSKKFVEQEQIQQLAMIPAKEAKHLTYTLLQENYLQMQEMKKAGPSSAPTKTFFLFHIDLDQVVQMEIEHCYHALYNIMQRRDHEATTNRRMIDKQLRMQTLTSNLKEHGATEEQLAEIAEMMTPSEKQHLDKVQHVIKKLGATELQIDETLFLLTIQYMGVPNVTFTWRSIKVLRAIISTMSMIGVILVLAAVVWAIKLRRDIGDYLNLVVPVVAAVPCAPVYILGLKAYLCLPLATPKTKFEENNKNESDDEENSENSDIRNSDDDEDDKNNGHEANRILFLHAVLCLISGCLVAAINVACFLRSSTFQQKIREDSMIEAMENYANDDGVRSCVDAVQMEFQCCGSEDYRDWFRVSWAKVSMDYFDYEDYKRQQEGQWV
;
A
#
# COMPACT_ATOMS: atom_id res chain seq x y z
N MET A 1 7.26 -14.47 -8.86
CA MET A 1 5.94 -15.05 -8.47
C MET A 1 6.10 -16.55 -8.30
N SER A 2 5.63 -17.09 -7.18
CA SER A 2 5.76 -18.51 -6.85
C SER A 2 5.05 -19.42 -7.87
N LEU A 3 5.66 -20.56 -8.20
CA LEU A 3 5.07 -21.59 -9.07
C LEU A 3 3.71 -22.07 -8.55
N ILE A 4 3.53 -22.09 -7.23
CA ILE A 4 2.31 -22.56 -6.57
C ILE A 4 1.18 -21.57 -6.75
N TYR A 5 1.50 -20.28 -6.67
CA TYR A 5 0.54 -19.22 -6.95
C TYR A 5 -0.02 -19.35 -8.38
N SER A 6 0.84 -19.65 -9.35
CA SER A 6 0.42 -19.95 -10.73
C SER A 6 -0.52 -21.15 -10.81
N LYS A 7 -0.20 -22.25 -10.12
CA LYS A 7 -1.03 -23.46 -10.09
C LYS A 7 -2.39 -23.22 -9.44
N LEU A 8 -2.43 -22.41 -8.38
CA LEU A 8 -3.68 -22.02 -7.70
C LEU A 8 -4.57 -21.21 -8.65
N CYS A 9 -4.04 -20.12 -9.24
CA CYS A 9 -4.79 -19.32 -10.23
C CYS A 9 -5.30 -20.19 -11.39
N SER A 10 -4.47 -21.14 -11.85
CA SER A 10 -4.86 -22.08 -12.90
C SER A 10 -6.05 -22.94 -12.50
N THR A 11 -6.08 -23.44 -11.26
CA THR A 11 -7.16 -24.30 -10.74
C THR A 11 -8.46 -23.51 -10.63
N ILE A 12 -8.39 -22.27 -10.11
CA ILE A 12 -9.54 -21.37 -10.01
C ILE A 12 -10.12 -21.06 -11.40
N LEU A 13 -9.27 -20.79 -12.40
CA LEU A 13 -9.72 -20.54 -13.76
C LEU A 13 -10.42 -21.76 -14.39
N VAL A 14 -9.98 -22.98 -14.06
CA VAL A 14 -10.64 -24.21 -14.55
C VAL A 14 -12.02 -24.37 -13.96
N GLU A 15 -12.17 -24.14 -12.65
CA GLU A 15 -13.44 -24.35 -11.96
C GLU A 15 -14.52 -23.38 -12.46
N HIS A 16 -14.16 -22.11 -12.69
CA HIS A 16 -15.13 -21.10 -13.12
C HIS A 16 -15.33 -21.03 -14.64
N PHE A 17 -14.27 -21.17 -15.45
CA PHE A 17 -14.33 -20.89 -16.90
C PHE A 17 -13.97 -22.09 -17.78
N GLY A 18 -13.45 -23.16 -17.19
CA GLY A 18 -13.05 -24.37 -17.90
C GLY A 18 -11.64 -24.34 -18.52
N PRO A 19 -11.25 -25.43 -19.21
CA PRO A 19 -9.86 -25.70 -19.57
C PRO A 19 -9.32 -24.83 -20.71
N ILE A 20 -10.19 -24.24 -21.54
CA ILE A 20 -9.76 -23.39 -22.67
C ILE A 20 -9.26 -22.05 -22.15
N VAL A 21 -10.04 -21.43 -21.25
CA VAL A 21 -9.70 -20.15 -20.62
C VAL A 21 -8.49 -20.31 -19.72
N GLN A 22 -8.37 -21.43 -18.99
CA GLN A 22 -7.18 -21.76 -18.21
C GLN A 22 -5.89 -21.71 -19.05
N ARG A 23 -5.87 -22.30 -20.25
CA ARG A 23 -4.65 -22.31 -21.09
C ARG A 23 -4.24 -20.91 -21.52
N VAL A 24 -5.20 -20.06 -21.85
CA VAL A 24 -4.96 -18.65 -22.20
C VAL A 24 -4.47 -17.87 -20.97
N GLY A 25 -5.09 -18.07 -19.81
CA GLY A 25 -4.68 -17.46 -18.55
C GLY A 25 -3.27 -17.87 -18.12
N ASN A 26 -2.93 -19.17 -18.22
CA ASN A 26 -1.58 -19.67 -17.91
C ASN A 26 -0.52 -19.07 -18.83
N ASP A 27 -0.81 -18.92 -20.13
CA ASP A 27 0.12 -18.29 -21.08
C ASP A 27 0.39 -16.83 -20.71
N LEU A 28 -0.67 -16.08 -20.38
CA LEU A 28 -0.56 -14.69 -19.91
C LEU A 28 0.17 -14.59 -18.57
N PHE A 29 0.02 -15.57 -17.68
CA PHE A 29 0.71 -15.59 -16.40
C PHE A 29 2.21 -15.82 -16.57
N ILE A 30 2.62 -16.79 -17.39
CA ILE A 30 4.03 -17.16 -17.59
C ILE A 30 4.79 -16.05 -18.31
N HIS A 31 4.13 -15.38 -19.26
CA HIS A 31 4.81 -14.49 -20.18
C HIS A 31 4.45 -13.00 -20.03
N GLY A 32 3.50 -12.67 -19.14
CA GLY A 32 3.07 -11.30 -18.89
C GLY A 32 2.28 -10.70 -20.06
N SER A 33 2.59 -9.43 -20.39
CA SER A 33 1.89 -8.67 -21.42
C SER A 33 2.10 -9.26 -22.82
N ARG A 34 1.01 -9.64 -23.52
CA ARG A 34 1.10 -10.25 -24.86
C ARG A 34 0.02 -9.78 -25.83
N SER A 35 0.36 -9.82 -27.11
CA SER A 35 -0.60 -9.59 -28.20
C SER A 35 -1.38 -10.84 -28.56
N LEU A 36 -2.56 -10.65 -29.18
CA LEU A 36 -3.45 -11.75 -29.60
C LEU A 36 -2.74 -12.81 -30.47
N HIS A 37 -1.83 -12.39 -31.36
CA HIS A 37 -1.12 -13.31 -32.24
C HIS A 37 -0.14 -14.19 -31.45
N LEU A 38 0.59 -13.62 -30.49
CA LEU A 38 1.54 -14.38 -29.68
C LEU A 38 0.83 -15.41 -28.81
N ILE A 39 -0.32 -15.06 -28.24
CA ILE A 39 -1.16 -15.98 -27.46
C ILE A 39 -1.63 -17.16 -28.31
N ARG A 40 -1.99 -16.93 -29.58
CA ARG A 40 -2.36 -18.02 -30.51
C ARG A 40 -1.18 -18.96 -30.76
N GLN A 41 0.02 -18.40 -30.96
CA GLN A 41 1.22 -19.19 -31.27
C GLN A 41 1.64 -20.08 -30.10
N SER A 42 1.55 -19.57 -28.88
CA SER A 42 1.88 -20.31 -27.67
C SER A 42 0.82 -21.35 -27.30
N THR A 43 -0.46 -20.98 -27.30
CA THR A 43 -1.55 -21.86 -26.85
C THR A 43 -1.95 -22.93 -27.88
N ARG A 44 -1.56 -22.75 -29.16
CA ARG A 44 -1.96 -23.62 -30.29
C ARG A 44 -3.49 -23.80 -30.41
N LEU A 45 -4.26 -22.81 -29.94
CA LEU A 45 -5.72 -22.81 -30.01
C LEU A 45 -6.22 -22.04 -31.25
N PRO A 46 -7.43 -22.32 -31.75
CA PRO A 46 -8.02 -21.55 -32.85
C PRO A 46 -8.34 -20.12 -32.39
N LEU A 47 -8.15 -19.15 -33.29
CA LEU A 47 -8.27 -17.71 -32.98
C LEU A 47 -9.64 -17.35 -32.38
N VAL A 48 -10.72 -18.01 -32.83
CA VAL A 48 -12.08 -17.79 -32.32
C VAL A 48 -12.15 -18.10 -30.82
N LYS A 49 -11.67 -19.28 -30.40
CA LYS A 49 -11.66 -19.68 -29.00
C LYS A 49 -10.77 -18.79 -28.14
N VAL A 50 -9.64 -18.31 -28.70
CA VAL A 50 -8.77 -17.35 -27.98
C VAL A 50 -9.48 -16.01 -27.79
N LYS A 51 -10.19 -15.50 -28.81
CA LYS A 51 -10.98 -14.27 -28.69
C LYS A 51 -12.12 -14.40 -27.69
N GLU A 52 -12.86 -15.52 -27.72
CA GLU A 52 -13.92 -15.83 -26.74
C GLU A 52 -13.36 -15.92 -25.30
N SER A 53 -12.20 -16.57 -25.14
CA SER A 53 -11.52 -16.68 -23.85
C SER A 53 -11.04 -15.32 -23.33
N LEU A 54 -10.49 -14.46 -24.20
CA LEU A 54 -10.08 -13.12 -23.80
C LEU A 54 -11.29 -12.23 -23.50
N CYS A 55 -12.37 -12.34 -24.28
CA CYS A 55 -13.60 -11.59 -24.05
C CYS A 55 -14.23 -11.96 -22.71
N THR A 56 -14.29 -13.24 -22.37
CA THR A 56 -14.74 -13.69 -21.03
C THR A 56 -13.83 -13.14 -19.93
N LEU A 57 -12.51 -13.29 -20.03
CA LEU A 57 -11.59 -12.76 -19.01
C LEU A 57 -11.67 -11.23 -18.84
N ILE A 58 -11.90 -10.48 -19.91
CA ILE A 58 -12.10 -9.02 -19.87
C ILE A 58 -13.43 -8.70 -19.19
N LYS A 59 -14.51 -9.42 -19.50
CA LYS A 59 -15.83 -9.20 -18.89
C LYS A 59 -15.82 -9.34 -17.36
N TYR A 60 -15.02 -10.28 -16.84
CA TYR A 60 -14.83 -10.46 -15.39
C TYR A 60 -13.76 -9.51 -14.79
N GLY A 61 -13.14 -8.67 -15.62
CA GLY A 61 -12.11 -7.71 -15.19
C GLY A 61 -10.79 -8.34 -14.74
N LEU A 62 -10.52 -9.59 -15.16
CA LEU A 62 -9.30 -10.36 -14.84
C LEU A 62 -8.13 -9.99 -15.75
N VAL A 63 -8.42 -9.54 -16.98
CA VAL A 63 -7.41 -9.11 -17.96
C VAL A 63 -7.62 -7.63 -18.25
N ASN A 64 -6.56 -6.85 -18.09
CA ASN A 64 -6.49 -5.49 -18.59
C ASN A 64 -5.92 -5.52 -20.01
N TYR A 65 -6.50 -4.74 -20.92
CA TYR A 65 -5.94 -4.54 -22.25
C TYR A 65 -5.42 -3.11 -22.40
N TYR A 66 -4.27 -2.98 -23.04
CA TYR A 66 -3.67 -1.70 -23.40
C TYR A 66 -3.58 -1.62 -24.91
N GLN A 67 -4.24 -0.63 -25.50
CA GLN A 67 -4.11 -0.35 -26.92
C GLN A 67 -2.97 0.64 -27.13
N ASN A 68 -1.83 0.14 -27.63
CA ASN A 68 -0.84 1.01 -28.28
C ASN A 68 -1.27 1.21 -29.74
N GLU A 69 -0.77 2.26 -30.40
CA GLU A 69 -1.23 2.76 -31.73
C GLU A 69 -1.46 1.69 -32.81
N THR A 70 -0.81 0.52 -32.74
CA THR A 70 -0.98 -0.58 -33.69
C THR A 70 -1.23 -1.96 -33.06
N ARG A 71 -1.11 -2.11 -31.73
CA ARG A 71 -1.17 -3.43 -31.06
C ARG A 71 -1.89 -3.34 -29.73
N THR A 72 -2.86 -4.22 -29.53
CA THR A 72 -3.47 -4.47 -28.22
C THR A 72 -2.65 -5.50 -27.47
N GLU A 73 -2.23 -5.11 -26.27
CA GLU A 73 -1.54 -5.99 -25.32
C GLU A 73 -2.48 -6.35 -24.19
N TYR A 74 -2.51 -7.63 -23.82
CA TYR A 74 -3.32 -8.17 -22.76
C TYR A 74 -2.43 -8.51 -21.58
N THR A 75 -2.82 -8.05 -20.38
CA THR A 75 -2.13 -8.29 -19.12
C THR A 75 -3.08 -8.95 -18.14
N LEU A 76 -2.67 -10.08 -17.56
CA LEU A 76 -3.45 -10.79 -16.55
C LEU A 76 -3.19 -10.16 -15.18
N LEU A 77 -4.26 -9.93 -14.41
CA LEU A 77 -4.19 -9.48 -13.02
C LEU A 77 -4.45 -10.67 -12.10
N PRO A 78 -3.40 -11.34 -11.58
CA PRO A 78 -3.57 -12.56 -10.81
C PRO A 78 -4.23 -12.31 -9.45
N ASP A 79 -4.02 -11.12 -8.87
CA ASP A 79 -4.58 -10.76 -7.56
C ASP A 79 -6.10 -10.75 -7.59
N LYS A 80 -6.70 -10.35 -8.72
CA LYS A 80 -8.16 -10.39 -8.92
C LYS A 80 -8.71 -11.81 -9.07
N ILE A 81 -7.88 -12.78 -9.47
CA ILE A 81 -8.29 -14.19 -9.56
C ILE A 81 -8.49 -14.75 -8.15
N ILE A 82 -7.61 -14.42 -7.19
CA ILE A 82 -7.78 -14.88 -5.80
C ILE A 82 -9.08 -14.33 -5.20
N LEU A 83 -9.48 -13.10 -5.55
CA LEU A 83 -10.72 -12.50 -5.04
C LEU A 83 -11.98 -13.30 -5.37
N MET A 84 -11.93 -14.20 -6.37
CA MET A 84 -13.02 -15.12 -6.71
C MET A 84 -13.32 -16.09 -5.56
N LEU A 85 -12.30 -16.51 -4.80
CA LEU A 85 -12.48 -17.36 -3.61
C LEU A 85 -13.31 -16.66 -2.52
N ARG A 86 -13.34 -15.32 -2.53
CA ARG A 86 -14.03 -14.50 -1.53
C ARG A 86 -15.49 -14.20 -1.86
N TYR A 87 -15.98 -14.67 -3.01
CA TYR A 87 -17.34 -14.39 -3.47
C TYR A 87 -18.44 -14.78 -2.46
N PRO A 88 -18.38 -15.97 -1.84
CA PRO A 88 -19.38 -16.34 -0.83
C PRO A 88 -19.40 -15.37 0.35
N ARG A 89 -18.24 -14.83 0.73
CA ARG A 89 -18.11 -13.87 1.83
C ARG A 89 -18.69 -12.51 1.47
N TYR A 90 -18.47 -12.02 0.24
CA TYR A 90 -19.09 -10.77 -0.24
C TYR A 90 -20.61 -10.88 -0.26
N MET A 91 -21.15 -12.01 -0.73
CA MET A 91 -22.60 -12.26 -0.75
C MET A 91 -23.18 -12.27 0.66
N PHE A 92 -22.56 -13.00 1.59
CA PHE A 92 -22.98 -13.04 2.98
C PHE A 92 -22.93 -11.66 3.65
N PHE A 93 -21.92 -10.85 3.33
CA PHE A 93 -21.82 -9.50 3.86
C PHE A 93 -22.95 -8.59 3.35
N VAL A 94 -23.23 -8.62 2.05
CA VAL A 94 -24.35 -7.83 1.48
C VAL A 94 -25.68 -8.28 2.02
N LYS A 95 -25.90 -9.58 2.22
CA LYS A 95 -27.10 -10.12 2.86
C LYS A 95 -27.33 -9.48 4.24
N ASN A 96 -26.28 -9.37 5.05
CA ASN A 96 -26.37 -8.82 6.41
C ASN A 96 -26.60 -7.30 6.42
N VAL A 97 -26.10 -6.57 5.42
CA VAL A 97 -26.17 -5.09 5.37
C VAL A 97 -27.42 -4.60 4.65
N CYS A 98 -27.75 -5.20 3.50
CA CYS A 98 -28.78 -4.72 2.58
C CYS A 98 -29.97 -5.70 2.41
N GLY A 99 -29.90 -6.92 2.94
CA GLY A 99 -30.96 -7.93 2.87
C GLY A 99 -30.84 -8.92 1.71
N ASP A 100 -31.78 -9.88 1.67
CA ASP A 100 -31.76 -11.02 0.74
C ASP A 100 -31.91 -10.61 -0.74
N GLU A 101 -32.71 -9.58 -1.04
CA GLU A 101 -32.90 -9.11 -2.43
C GLU A 101 -31.59 -8.56 -3.01
N SER A 102 -30.83 -7.82 -2.21
CA SER A 102 -29.52 -7.29 -2.60
C SER A 102 -28.45 -8.37 -2.74
N GLU A 103 -28.52 -9.45 -1.95
CA GLU A 103 -27.65 -10.61 -2.11
C GLU A 103 -27.84 -11.25 -3.49
N ILE A 104 -29.09 -11.45 -3.92
CA ILE A 104 -29.42 -12.03 -5.23
C ILE A 104 -28.94 -11.13 -6.37
N MET A 105 -29.09 -9.80 -6.24
CA MET A 105 -28.55 -8.86 -7.22
C MET A 105 -27.02 -8.93 -7.31
N LEU A 106 -26.33 -8.96 -6.17
CA LEU A 106 -24.88 -9.08 -6.15
C LEU A 106 -24.42 -10.40 -6.78
N GLU A 107 -25.13 -11.51 -6.50
CA GLU A 107 -24.87 -12.81 -7.11
C GLU A 107 -24.96 -12.73 -8.64
N GLU A 108 -25.98 -12.06 -9.18
CA GLU A 108 -26.15 -11.87 -10.62
C GLU A 108 -25.01 -11.07 -11.25
N VAL A 109 -24.56 -10.00 -10.59
CA VAL A 109 -23.43 -9.19 -11.06
C VAL A 109 -22.14 -10.01 -11.02
N LEU A 110 -21.87 -10.73 -9.92
CA LEU A 110 -20.67 -11.56 -9.78
C LEU A 110 -20.62 -12.71 -10.81
N LYS A 111 -21.77 -13.34 -11.10
CA LYS A 111 -21.88 -14.42 -12.09
C LYS A 111 -21.69 -13.95 -13.52
N ASN A 112 -22.02 -12.70 -13.83
CA ASN A 112 -21.95 -12.17 -15.18
C ASN A 112 -20.75 -11.25 -15.41
N GLY A 113 -20.07 -10.81 -14.35
CA GLY A 113 -18.94 -9.88 -14.36
C GLY A 113 -19.39 -8.42 -14.47
N SER A 114 -19.98 -8.09 -15.62
CA SER A 114 -20.54 -6.77 -15.90
C SER A 114 -21.97 -6.89 -16.46
N LEU A 115 -22.88 -6.12 -15.89
CA LEU A 115 -24.30 -6.08 -16.26
C LEU A 115 -24.83 -4.65 -16.24
N THR A 116 -25.87 -4.40 -17.03
CA THR A 116 -26.65 -3.17 -16.89
C THR A 116 -27.52 -3.25 -15.64
N ALA A 117 -27.90 -2.11 -15.06
CA ALA A 117 -28.76 -2.08 -13.87
C ALA A 117 -30.12 -2.73 -14.19
N SER A 118 -30.61 -2.46 -15.40
CA SER A 118 -31.88 -3.01 -15.90
C SER A 118 -31.86 -4.55 -15.98
N GLN A 119 -30.80 -5.14 -16.54
CA GLN A 119 -30.65 -6.59 -16.60
C GLN A 119 -30.52 -7.23 -15.21
N THR A 120 -29.79 -6.57 -14.32
CA THR A 120 -29.62 -7.04 -12.93
C THR A 120 -30.96 -7.12 -12.21
N ILE A 121 -31.79 -6.07 -12.32
CA ILE A 121 -33.13 -6.02 -11.72
C ILE A 121 -34.04 -7.09 -12.33
N ILE A 122 -34.04 -7.27 -13.65
CA ILE A 122 -34.88 -8.27 -14.33
C ILE A 122 -34.49 -9.69 -13.93
N ASN A 123 -33.19 -10.01 -13.88
CA ASN A 123 -32.72 -11.34 -13.50
C ASN A 123 -33.01 -11.63 -12.02
N ALA A 124 -32.79 -10.63 -11.15
CA ALA A 124 -33.15 -10.74 -9.73
C ALA A 124 -34.65 -10.95 -9.56
N TYR A 125 -35.50 -10.19 -10.28
CA TYR A 125 -36.94 -10.35 -10.26
C TYR A 125 -37.37 -11.76 -10.68
N LYS A 126 -36.84 -12.29 -11.79
CA LYS A 126 -37.12 -13.66 -12.24
C LYS A 126 -36.70 -14.71 -11.21
N LYS A 127 -35.51 -14.56 -10.61
CA LYS A 127 -35.02 -15.46 -9.55
C LYS A 127 -35.89 -15.42 -8.31
N ILE A 128 -36.31 -14.24 -7.87
CA ILE A 128 -37.19 -14.08 -6.72
C ILE A 128 -38.59 -14.61 -7.02
N GLN A 129 -39.08 -14.48 -8.25
CA GLN A 129 -40.34 -15.11 -8.68
C GLN A 129 -40.27 -16.64 -8.58
N HIS A 130 -39.16 -17.24 -9.01
CA HIS A 130 -38.95 -18.68 -8.89
C HIS A 130 -38.80 -19.15 -7.43
N SER A 131 -38.18 -18.37 -6.54
CA SER A 131 -38.02 -18.73 -5.13
C SER A 131 -39.27 -18.45 -4.27
N SER A 132 -40.01 -17.38 -4.56
CA SER A 132 -41.26 -17.00 -3.84
C SER A 132 -42.41 -17.98 -4.09
N ASN A 133 -42.48 -18.58 -5.29
CA ASN A 133 -43.42 -19.65 -5.59
C ASN A 133 -43.26 -20.88 -4.67
N ALA A 134 -42.13 -21.04 -3.98
CA ALA A 134 -41.90 -22.11 -3.00
C ALA A 134 -42.30 -21.74 -1.55
N CYS A 135 -42.50 -20.46 -1.22
CA CYS A 135 -42.67 -19.99 0.18
C CYS A 135 -43.83 -19.01 0.41
N GLY A 136 -44.73 -18.79 -0.55
CA GLY A 136 -45.97 -18.03 -0.34
C GLY A 136 -45.79 -16.55 0.05
N ASN A 137 -44.57 -16.01 -0.03
CA ASN A 137 -44.28 -14.62 0.31
C ASN A 137 -44.52 -13.69 -0.88
N MET A 138 -45.08 -12.53 -0.54
CA MET A 138 -45.48 -11.40 -1.38
C MET A 138 -44.39 -11.06 -2.42
N GLN A 139 -44.78 -10.95 -3.70
CA GLN A 139 -43.84 -10.60 -4.77
C GLN A 139 -43.22 -9.22 -4.52
N PRO A 140 -41.88 -9.07 -4.62
CA PRO A 140 -41.25 -7.76 -4.48
C PRO A 140 -41.67 -6.85 -5.64
N SER A 141 -41.99 -5.61 -5.34
CA SER A 141 -42.29 -4.63 -6.39
C SER A 141 -41.00 -4.24 -7.12
N VAL A 142 -41.09 -3.96 -8.43
CA VAL A 142 -39.94 -3.48 -9.22
C VAL A 142 -39.35 -2.19 -8.62
N SER A 143 -40.15 -1.43 -7.86
CA SER A 143 -39.69 -0.27 -7.07
C SER A 143 -38.78 -0.65 -5.91
N SER A 144 -39.09 -1.69 -5.12
CA SER A 144 -38.23 -2.10 -4.00
C SER A 144 -36.87 -2.59 -4.50
N LEU A 145 -36.87 -3.30 -5.62
CA LEU A 145 -35.63 -3.76 -6.27
C LEU A 145 -34.79 -2.59 -6.79
N LYS A 146 -35.42 -1.53 -7.31
CA LYS A 146 -34.71 -0.30 -7.70
C LYS A 146 -34.11 0.40 -6.49
N ASP A 147 -34.85 0.52 -5.39
CA ASP A 147 -34.39 1.16 -4.16
C ASP A 147 -33.23 0.35 -3.53
N ASN A 148 -33.31 -0.97 -3.56
CA ASN A 148 -32.24 -1.87 -3.11
C ASN A 148 -30.99 -1.79 -3.99
N PHE A 149 -31.15 -1.62 -5.31
CA PHE A 149 -30.02 -1.35 -6.20
C PHE A 149 -29.40 0.03 -5.92
N ASP A 150 -30.22 1.04 -5.66
CA ASP A 150 -29.76 2.38 -5.25
C ASP A 150 -28.99 2.34 -3.92
N LEU A 151 -29.44 1.54 -2.94
CA LEU A 151 -28.70 1.29 -1.70
C LEU A 151 -27.32 0.66 -1.97
N LEU A 152 -27.22 -0.31 -2.88
CA LEU A 152 -25.94 -0.93 -3.26
C LEU A 152 -24.97 0.07 -3.90
N VAL A 153 -25.50 0.99 -4.72
CA VAL A 153 -24.71 2.04 -5.37
C VAL A 153 -24.29 3.12 -4.36
N LYS A 154 -25.20 3.57 -3.50
CA LYS A 154 -24.92 4.55 -2.43
C LYS A 154 -23.85 4.06 -1.44
N ASN A 155 -23.87 2.77 -1.12
CA ASN A 155 -22.85 2.13 -0.28
C ASN A 155 -21.53 1.84 -1.02
N GLN A 156 -21.42 2.22 -2.30
CA GLN A 156 -20.24 2.06 -3.15
C GLN A 156 -19.82 0.61 -3.41
N PHE A 157 -20.74 -0.36 -3.27
CA PHE A 157 -20.47 -1.77 -3.58
C PHE A 157 -20.46 -2.03 -5.08
N LEU A 158 -21.21 -1.24 -5.84
CA LEU A 158 -21.23 -1.27 -7.30
C LEU A 158 -20.55 -0.01 -7.85
N MET A 159 -19.69 -0.20 -8.85
CA MET A 159 -19.02 0.86 -9.60
C MET A 159 -19.40 0.76 -11.08
N ARG A 160 -19.47 1.89 -11.77
CA ARG A 160 -19.59 1.88 -13.23
C ARG A 160 -18.31 1.34 -13.86
N ASP A 161 -18.45 0.45 -14.84
CA ASP A 161 -17.34 -0.05 -15.63
C ASP A 161 -17.01 0.99 -16.70
N LEU A 162 -15.86 1.65 -16.54
CA LEU A 162 -15.28 2.48 -17.58
C LEU A 162 -14.68 1.52 -18.60
N CYS A 163 -15.38 1.30 -19.73
CA CYS A 163 -14.80 0.58 -20.87
C CYS A 163 -13.43 1.19 -21.20
N THR A 164 -12.36 0.48 -20.82
CA THR A 164 -10.98 0.96 -20.75
C THR A 164 -10.43 1.23 -22.15
N ASN A 165 -10.55 2.46 -22.67
CA ASN A 165 -9.90 2.80 -23.94
C ASN A 165 -8.61 3.61 -23.77
N THR A 166 -8.33 4.17 -22.59
CA THR A 166 -7.15 5.00 -22.40
C THR A 166 -6.54 4.91 -21.01
N LYS A 167 -5.20 4.92 -20.93
CA LYS A 167 -4.42 4.93 -19.66
C LYS A 167 -4.73 6.16 -18.78
N SER A 168 -5.38 7.18 -19.32
CA SER A 168 -5.86 8.37 -18.60
C SER A 168 -7.04 8.09 -17.68
N ASP A 169 -7.81 7.02 -17.93
CA ASP A 169 -9.09 6.79 -17.26
C ASP A 169 -8.95 5.91 -16.00
N ILE A 170 -7.72 5.44 -15.73
CA ILE A 170 -7.39 4.64 -14.54
C ILE A 170 -7.34 5.55 -13.29
N ASP A 171 -7.13 6.86 -13.47
CA ASP A 171 -7.06 7.87 -12.40
C ASP A 171 -8.37 8.63 -12.19
N GLU A 172 -9.43 8.34 -12.96
CA GLU A 172 -10.75 8.94 -12.72
C GLU A 172 -11.45 8.25 -11.55
N LYS A 173 -11.90 9.04 -10.56
CA LYS A 173 -12.65 8.54 -9.41
C LYS A 173 -13.87 7.75 -9.91
N PRO A 174 -14.15 6.56 -9.33
CA PRO A 174 -15.31 5.76 -9.74
C PRO A 174 -16.57 6.60 -9.64
N ASN A 175 -17.33 6.64 -10.74
CA ASN A 175 -18.60 7.35 -10.78
C ASN A 175 -19.71 6.44 -10.22
N PHE A 176 -20.42 6.93 -9.20
CA PHE A 176 -21.49 6.24 -8.50
C PHE A 176 -22.89 6.79 -8.85
N ASP A 177 -23.00 7.66 -9.84
CA ASP A 177 -24.29 8.23 -10.21
C ASP A 177 -25.20 7.16 -10.84
N MET A 178 -26.48 7.14 -10.48
CA MET A 178 -27.44 6.21 -11.08
C MET A 178 -28.03 6.81 -12.36
N PRO A 179 -28.14 6.05 -13.47
CA PRO A 179 -28.94 6.49 -14.61
C PRO A 179 -30.43 6.54 -14.23
N GLN A 180 -31.19 7.47 -14.80
CA GLN A 180 -32.63 7.52 -14.57
C GLN A 180 -33.32 6.35 -15.28
N ILE A 181 -33.49 5.24 -14.55
CA ILE A 181 -34.16 4.05 -15.10
C ILE A 181 -35.68 4.28 -15.12
N ASN A 182 -36.27 4.11 -16.30
CA ASN A 182 -37.71 4.14 -16.53
C ASN A 182 -38.38 2.88 -15.98
N LEU A 183 -39.12 3.02 -14.88
CA LEU A 183 -39.82 1.93 -14.20
C LEU A 183 -40.84 1.20 -15.12
N LYS A 184 -41.53 1.94 -15.99
CA LYS A 184 -42.50 1.39 -16.93
C LYS A 184 -41.85 0.54 -18.05
N ALA A 185 -40.65 0.91 -18.48
CA ALA A 185 -39.89 0.15 -19.48
C ALA A 185 -39.38 -1.18 -18.88
N LEU A 186 -39.01 -1.20 -17.60
CA LEU A 186 -38.64 -2.44 -16.90
C LEU A 186 -39.83 -3.41 -16.78
N GLU A 187 -41.02 -2.92 -16.43
CA GLU A 187 -42.23 -3.75 -16.37
C GLU A 187 -42.60 -4.33 -17.76
N ASN A 188 -42.46 -3.53 -18.82
CA ASN A 188 -42.67 -3.98 -20.20
C ASN A 188 -41.62 -5.01 -20.65
N LEU A 189 -40.36 -4.87 -20.22
CA LEU A 189 -39.29 -5.85 -20.47
C LEU A 189 -39.48 -7.16 -19.69
N ILE A 190 -40.03 -7.10 -18.47
CA ILE A 190 -40.42 -8.30 -17.70
C ILE A 190 -41.55 -9.05 -18.45
N GLN A 191 -42.45 -8.32 -19.11
CA GLN A 191 -43.53 -8.87 -19.96
C GLN A 191 -43.08 -9.27 -21.38
N GLY A 192 -41.79 -9.10 -21.73
CA GLY A 192 -41.23 -9.51 -23.02
C GLY A 192 -41.47 -8.53 -24.17
N LYS A 193 -41.83 -7.26 -23.90
CA LYS A 193 -41.84 -6.19 -24.89
C LYS A 193 -40.49 -5.48 -24.92
N GLU A 194 -39.94 -5.24 -26.11
CA GLU A 194 -38.72 -4.45 -26.30
C GLU A 194 -39.02 -2.97 -26.06
N ASP A 195 -38.68 -2.48 -24.86
CA ASP A 195 -38.62 -1.07 -24.53
C ASP A 195 -37.21 -0.73 -24.04
N ASP A 196 -36.64 0.40 -24.47
CA ASP A 196 -35.29 0.81 -24.09
C ASP A 196 -35.26 1.38 -22.67
N PRO A 197 -34.56 0.76 -21.70
CA PRO A 197 -34.51 1.24 -20.33
C PRO A 197 -33.50 2.39 -20.12
N ASN A 198 -33.05 3.05 -21.21
CA ASN A 198 -32.09 4.17 -21.22
C ASN A 198 -30.70 3.84 -20.61
N ASP A 199 -30.35 2.56 -20.51
CA ASP A 199 -29.19 2.04 -19.76
C ASP A 199 -28.26 1.13 -20.62
N THR A 200 -28.39 1.15 -21.95
CA THR A 200 -27.74 0.19 -22.87
C THR A 200 -26.22 0.31 -22.95
N LYS A 201 -25.62 1.37 -22.41
CA LYS A 201 -24.15 1.61 -22.46
C LYS A 201 -23.49 1.72 -21.08
N ILE A 202 -24.25 1.58 -19.99
CA ILE A 202 -23.72 1.73 -18.64
C ILE A 202 -23.69 0.34 -18.01
N TYR A 203 -22.48 -0.17 -17.83
CA TYR A 203 -22.26 -1.43 -17.15
C TYR A 203 -21.86 -1.16 -15.71
N TRP A 204 -22.35 -2.00 -14.81
CA TRP A 204 -22.02 -2.01 -13.41
C TRP A 204 -21.18 -3.23 -13.09
N LYS A 205 -20.17 -3.00 -12.27
CA LYS A 205 -19.20 -3.97 -11.79
C LYS A 205 -19.13 -3.89 -10.27
N VAL A 206 -18.73 -4.98 -9.63
CA VAL A 206 -18.48 -5.00 -8.19
C VAL A 206 -17.19 -4.26 -7.83
N ASN A 207 -17.27 -3.33 -6.88
CA ASN A 207 -16.12 -2.64 -6.33
C ASN A 207 -15.48 -3.48 -5.20
N PHE A 208 -14.49 -4.30 -5.56
CA PHE A 208 -13.80 -5.16 -4.59
C PHE A 208 -13.02 -4.38 -3.53
N ASP A 209 -12.52 -3.18 -3.84
CA ASP A 209 -11.75 -2.36 -2.88
C ASP A 209 -12.60 -1.95 -1.68
N ARG A 210 -13.88 -1.58 -1.92
CA ARG A 210 -14.82 -1.25 -0.85
C ARG A 210 -15.10 -2.42 0.08
N PHE A 211 -15.27 -3.63 -0.46
CA PHE A 211 -15.44 -4.83 0.37
C PHE A 211 -14.19 -5.15 1.19
N ILE A 212 -13.01 -5.00 0.58
CA ILE A 212 -11.74 -5.21 1.27
C ILE A 212 -11.60 -4.21 2.43
N GLN A 213 -11.97 -2.94 2.21
CA GLN A 213 -11.98 -1.90 3.24
C GLN A 213 -12.95 -2.25 4.39
N ASP A 214 -14.17 -2.69 4.09
CA ASP A 214 -15.14 -3.05 5.14
C ASP A 214 -14.72 -4.32 5.92
N PHE A 215 -14.12 -5.31 5.25
CA PHE A 215 -13.59 -6.49 5.93
C PHE A 215 -12.38 -6.17 6.79
N ARG A 216 -11.52 -5.27 6.32
CA ARG A 216 -10.40 -4.74 7.09
C ARG A 216 -10.87 -4.10 8.39
N ASP A 217 -11.93 -3.29 8.30
CA ASP A 217 -12.49 -2.61 9.47
C ASP A 217 -13.14 -3.60 10.43
N GLN A 218 -13.83 -4.62 9.92
CA GLN A 218 -14.36 -5.71 10.75
C GLN A 218 -13.26 -6.44 11.51
N VAL A 219 -12.13 -6.73 10.87
CA VAL A 219 -11.00 -7.39 11.52
C VAL A 219 -10.46 -6.51 12.66
N ILE A 220 -10.25 -5.21 12.42
CA ILE A 220 -9.78 -4.27 13.45
C ILE A 220 -10.78 -4.16 14.61
N VAL A 221 -12.07 -4.00 14.31
CA VAL A 221 -13.12 -3.92 15.32
C VAL A 221 -13.19 -5.22 16.13
N SER A 222 -13.10 -6.38 15.49
CA SER A 222 -13.10 -7.68 16.18
C SER A 222 -11.87 -7.87 17.09
N ALA A 223 -10.71 -7.34 16.68
CA ALA A 223 -9.50 -7.38 17.49
C ALA A 223 -9.63 -6.52 18.75
N ILE A 224 -10.24 -5.33 18.65
CA ILE A 224 -10.47 -4.48 19.82
C ILE A 224 -11.56 -5.06 20.74
N ARG A 225 -12.62 -5.65 20.16
CA ARG A 225 -13.68 -6.34 20.93
C ARG A 225 -13.14 -7.49 21.76
N THR A 226 -12.24 -8.29 21.20
CA THR A 226 -11.65 -9.46 21.89
C THR A 226 -10.64 -9.06 22.96
N ARG A 227 -9.96 -7.93 22.79
CA ARG A 227 -8.94 -7.46 23.74
C ARG A 227 -9.51 -6.65 24.91
N PHE A 228 -10.58 -5.89 24.68
CA PHE A 228 -11.19 -5.02 25.68
C PHE A 228 -12.64 -5.42 25.99
N ASP A 229 -13.60 -4.84 25.26
CA ASP A 229 -15.02 -5.12 25.40
C ASP A 229 -15.81 -4.72 24.14
N GLU A 230 -17.10 -5.04 24.12
CA GLU A 230 -17.99 -4.70 23.00
C GLU A 230 -18.12 -3.17 22.80
N ASN A 231 -18.05 -2.38 23.88
CA ASN A 231 -18.16 -0.92 23.82
C ASN A 231 -16.94 -0.29 23.14
N ALA A 232 -15.73 -0.77 23.44
CA ALA A 232 -14.49 -0.36 22.78
C ALA A 232 -14.51 -0.72 21.28
N GLY A 233 -15.12 -1.87 20.94
CA GLY A 233 -15.37 -2.25 19.56
C GLY A 233 -16.22 -1.24 18.80
N GLU A 234 -17.34 -0.81 19.38
CA GLU A 234 -18.19 0.21 18.78
C GLU A 234 -17.51 1.58 18.72
N LEU A 235 -16.74 1.95 19.74
CA LEU A 235 -15.90 3.15 19.70
C LEU A 235 -14.93 3.11 18.51
N MET A 236 -14.24 1.99 18.30
CA MET A 236 -13.35 1.84 17.16
C MET A 236 -14.08 1.95 15.83
N ARG A 237 -15.27 1.37 15.73
CA ARG A 237 -16.10 1.46 14.53
C ARG A 237 -16.41 2.92 14.18
N GLN A 238 -16.76 3.74 15.18
CA GLN A 238 -17.00 5.17 14.98
C GLN A 238 -15.73 5.94 14.62
N LEU A 239 -14.60 5.58 15.21
CA LEU A 239 -13.31 6.17 14.87
C LEU A 239 -12.92 5.90 13.41
N LEU A 240 -13.16 4.67 12.92
CA LEU A 240 -12.93 4.32 11.51
C LEU A 240 -13.85 5.11 10.58
N PHE A 241 -15.14 5.30 10.93
CA PHE A 241 -16.02 6.16 10.14
C PHE A 241 -15.53 7.62 10.08
N LEU A 242 -15.05 8.17 11.20
CA LEU A 242 -14.48 9.51 11.25
C LEU A 242 -13.15 9.63 10.49
N MET A 243 -12.38 8.55 10.41
CA MET A 243 -11.16 8.48 9.61
C MET A 243 -11.47 8.66 8.12
N TYR A 244 -12.49 8.00 7.58
CA TYR A 244 -12.80 8.05 6.15
C TYR A 244 -13.26 9.42 5.64
N LEU A 245 -13.73 10.29 6.53
CA LEU A 245 -14.06 11.67 6.17
C LEU A 245 -12.80 12.51 5.87
N ARG A 246 -11.64 12.08 6.35
CA ARG A 246 -10.41 12.90 6.38
C ARG A 246 -9.24 12.26 5.67
N THR A 247 -9.21 10.93 5.62
CA THR A 247 -8.04 10.16 5.23
C THR A 247 -8.40 9.23 4.09
N ALA A 248 -7.47 9.08 3.14
CA ALA A 248 -7.57 8.06 2.12
C ALA A 248 -7.66 6.67 2.76
N SER A 249 -8.43 5.77 2.16
CA SER A 249 -8.71 4.44 2.72
C SER A 249 -7.44 3.66 3.09
N TRP A 250 -6.37 3.77 2.30
CA TRP A 250 -5.13 3.00 2.43
C TRP A 250 -3.93 3.74 3.06
N ALA A 251 -4.17 4.86 3.75
CA ALA A 251 -3.08 5.56 4.44
C ALA A 251 -2.56 4.78 5.67
N ASP A 252 -1.23 4.84 5.89
CA ASP A 252 -0.56 4.18 7.03
C ASP A 252 -1.07 4.68 8.39
N THR A 253 -1.32 5.99 8.48
CA THR A 253 -1.84 6.66 9.66
C THR A 253 -3.00 7.57 9.29
N SER A 254 -4.00 7.65 10.18
CA SER A 254 -5.11 8.59 9.98
C SER A 254 -4.67 10.02 10.27
N ASN A 255 -5.38 10.96 9.64
CA ASN A 255 -5.35 12.34 10.09
C ASN A 255 -5.91 12.41 11.52
N PRO A 256 -5.38 13.30 12.38
CA PRO A 256 -5.79 13.39 13.77
C PRO A 256 -7.27 13.73 13.90
N ILE A 257 -7.99 12.95 14.70
CA ILE A 257 -9.41 13.12 15.01
C ILE A 257 -9.53 13.82 16.37
N PRO A 258 -10.22 14.97 16.45
CA PRO A 258 -10.39 15.69 17.71
C PRO A 258 -11.40 14.98 18.62
N TYR A 259 -11.12 14.97 19.91
CA TYR A 259 -11.96 14.35 20.94
C TYR A 259 -13.43 14.80 20.92
N ILE A 260 -13.67 16.09 20.66
CA ILE A 260 -15.02 16.69 20.66
C ILE A 260 -15.92 15.99 19.64
N GLU A 261 -15.41 15.71 18.46
CA GLU A 261 -16.19 15.04 17.41
C GLU A 261 -16.47 13.59 17.74
N ILE A 262 -15.50 12.89 18.33
CA ILE A 262 -15.68 11.51 18.80
C ILE A 262 -16.84 11.47 19.81
N LYS A 263 -16.82 12.40 20.77
CA LYS A 263 -17.87 12.54 21.77
C LYS A 263 -19.23 12.85 21.15
N ASP A 264 -19.29 13.69 20.13
CA ASP A 264 -20.54 14.06 19.47
C ASP A 264 -21.12 12.95 18.61
N VAL A 265 -20.30 12.14 17.94
CA VAL A 265 -20.76 10.93 17.23
C VAL A 265 -21.30 9.90 18.20
N ILE A 266 -20.61 9.66 19.32
CA ILE A 266 -21.04 8.68 20.32
C ILE A 266 -22.35 9.10 21.00
N LYS A 267 -22.55 10.40 21.27
CA LYS A 267 -23.83 10.92 21.80
C LYS A 267 -25.01 10.57 20.89
N LYS A 268 -24.83 10.56 19.57
CA LYS A 268 -25.90 10.23 18.61
C LYS A 268 -26.32 8.75 18.69
N LEU A 269 -25.46 7.88 19.20
CA LEU A 269 -25.68 6.43 19.23
C LEU A 269 -26.32 5.92 20.53
N ASN A 270 -26.59 6.81 21.50
CA ASN A 270 -27.28 6.50 22.76
C ASN A 270 -26.66 5.35 23.59
N TYR A 271 -25.32 5.26 23.66
CA TYR A 271 -24.61 4.34 24.56
C TYR A 271 -24.19 5.05 25.85
N PRO A 272 -24.97 4.96 26.96
CA PRO A 272 -24.72 5.76 28.16
C PRO A 272 -23.42 5.40 28.87
N ARG A 273 -23.02 4.12 28.86
CA ARG A 273 -21.77 3.65 29.49
C ARG A 273 -20.54 4.15 28.76
N LEU A 274 -20.57 4.17 27.43
CA LEU A 274 -19.47 4.63 26.60
C LEU A 274 -19.26 6.15 26.74
N ILE A 275 -20.34 6.92 26.85
CA ILE A 275 -20.27 8.39 27.03
C ILE A 275 -19.66 8.75 28.38
N GLN A 276 -19.98 8.00 29.44
CA GLN A 276 -19.48 8.26 30.79
C GLN A 276 -17.98 7.97 30.93
N TYR A 277 -17.50 6.90 30.29
CA TYR A 277 -16.12 6.42 30.44
C TYR A 277 -15.25 6.62 29.19
N LEU A 278 -15.66 7.50 28.27
CA LEU A 278 -14.99 7.71 26.98
C LEU A 278 -13.49 7.99 27.13
N ASP A 279 -13.13 8.88 28.06
CA ASP A 279 -11.73 9.28 28.31
C ASP A 279 -10.90 8.10 28.83
N GLN A 280 -11.52 7.26 29.67
CA GLN A 280 -10.86 6.09 30.22
C GLN A 280 -10.62 5.04 29.14
N TYR A 281 -11.59 4.81 28.25
CA TYR A 281 -11.42 3.90 27.12
C TYR A 281 -10.33 4.38 26.16
N LEU A 282 -10.31 5.68 25.82
CA LEU A 282 -9.31 6.22 24.89
C LEU A 282 -7.89 6.14 25.47
N ASN A 283 -7.71 6.48 26.75
CA ASN A 283 -6.40 6.35 27.40
C ASN A 283 -5.96 4.89 27.52
N LEU A 284 -6.90 3.98 27.85
CA LEU A 284 -6.60 2.56 27.97
C LEU A 284 -6.21 1.92 26.63
N ILE A 285 -6.78 2.38 25.51
CA ILE A 285 -6.40 1.92 24.17
C ILE A 285 -5.06 2.55 23.73
N ASP A 286 -4.78 3.80 24.10
CA ASP A 286 -3.51 4.50 23.80
C ASP A 286 -2.32 3.91 24.58
N ASP A 287 -2.54 3.54 25.86
CA ASP A 287 -1.51 2.94 26.73
C ASP A 287 -1.13 1.50 26.31
N ASP A 288 -1.92 0.87 25.44
CA ASP A 288 -1.71 -0.51 25.10
C ASP A 288 -0.55 -0.72 24.11
N THR A 289 0.19 -1.82 24.31
CA THR A 289 1.37 -2.20 23.52
C THR A 289 1.13 -2.33 22.01
N SER A 290 -0.13 -2.49 21.60
CA SER A 290 -0.48 -2.66 20.19
C SER A 290 -0.67 -1.35 19.42
N GLN A 291 -0.70 -0.20 20.09
CA GLN A 291 -0.67 1.15 19.49
C GLN A 291 -1.66 1.36 18.33
N PHE A 292 -2.87 0.76 18.41
CA PHE A 292 -3.93 0.95 17.41
C PHE A 292 -4.34 2.43 17.30
N ILE A 293 -4.42 3.09 18.46
CA ILE A 293 -4.70 4.52 18.58
C ILE A 293 -3.46 5.16 19.20
N ARG A 294 -3.09 6.34 18.70
CA ARG A 294 -2.04 7.19 19.28
C ARG A 294 -2.56 8.59 19.55
N ARG A 295 -2.31 9.13 20.73
CA ARG A 295 -2.51 10.56 21.01
C ARG A 295 -1.38 11.39 20.39
N VAL A 296 -1.73 12.27 19.45
CA VAL A 296 -0.75 13.09 18.67
C VAL A 296 -0.70 14.54 19.15
N GLY A 297 -1.75 15.04 19.81
CA GLY A 297 -1.77 16.40 20.33
C GLY A 297 -2.85 16.64 21.39
N ASP A 298 -2.73 17.77 22.09
CA ASP A 298 -3.65 18.16 23.17
C ASP A 298 -4.68 19.21 22.75
N SER A 299 -4.57 19.74 21.53
CA SER A 299 -5.49 20.71 20.97
C SER A 299 -6.91 20.12 20.84
N GLY A 300 -7.91 20.81 21.38
CA GLY A 300 -9.31 20.36 21.31
C GLY A 300 -9.68 19.23 22.28
N GLY A 301 -8.95 19.11 23.39
CA GLY A 301 -9.22 18.09 24.42
C GLY A 301 -8.57 16.73 24.14
N GLY A 302 -7.63 16.68 23.20
CA GLY A 302 -6.95 15.46 22.76
C GLY A 302 -7.24 15.18 21.27
N GLN A 303 -6.18 14.89 20.53
CA GLN A 303 -6.23 14.45 19.13
C GLN A 303 -5.70 13.03 19.02
N TYR A 304 -6.51 12.17 18.42
CA TYR A 304 -6.22 10.74 18.29
C TYR A 304 -6.03 10.38 16.81
N SER A 305 -4.93 9.70 16.50
CA SER A 305 -4.70 9.12 15.17
C SER A 305 -4.75 7.59 15.26
N ILE A 306 -5.33 6.96 14.25
CA ILE A 306 -5.35 5.51 14.10
C ILE A 306 -4.12 5.09 13.30
N ASN A 307 -3.30 4.18 13.83
CA ASN A 307 -2.16 3.62 13.12
C ASN A 307 -2.55 2.31 12.46
N MET A 308 -2.95 2.36 11.19
CA MET A 308 -3.38 1.17 10.45
C MET A 308 -2.21 0.20 10.24
N LYS A 309 -1.02 0.72 9.91
CA LYS A 309 0.18 -0.10 9.69
C LYS A 309 0.57 -0.92 10.92
N GLU A 310 0.68 -0.27 12.08
CA GLU A 310 1.04 -0.97 13.31
C GLU A 310 -0.06 -1.94 13.76
N ALA A 311 -1.33 -1.58 13.59
CA ALA A 311 -2.45 -2.50 13.84
C ALA A 311 -2.31 -3.80 13.03
N PHE A 312 -2.00 -3.72 11.72
CA PHE A 312 -1.80 -4.93 10.91
C PHE A 312 -0.53 -5.68 11.27
N ASN A 313 0.57 -5.00 11.58
CA ASN A 313 1.78 -5.67 12.07
C ASN A 313 1.49 -6.50 13.32
N GLN A 314 0.73 -5.94 14.27
CA GLN A 314 0.36 -6.63 15.51
C GLN A 314 -0.59 -7.80 15.26
N LEU A 315 -1.55 -7.64 14.34
CA LEU A 315 -2.43 -8.73 13.92
C LEU A 315 -1.64 -9.86 13.26
N ALA A 316 -0.70 -9.54 12.37
CA ALA A 316 0.17 -10.51 11.72
C ALA A 316 1.06 -11.26 12.73
N TRP A 317 1.63 -10.56 13.71
CA TRP A 317 2.36 -11.23 14.79
C TRP A 317 1.49 -12.21 15.57
N THR A 318 0.25 -11.82 15.86
CA THR A 318 -0.70 -12.65 16.61
C THR A 318 -1.12 -13.88 15.80
N THR A 319 -1.37 -13.73 14.49
CA THR A 319 -1.70 -14.87 13.63
C THR A 319 -0.53 -15.84 13.48
N LEU A 320 0.68 -15.33 13.25
CA LEU A 320 1.88 -16.16 13.18
C LEU A 320 2.13 -16.93 14.49
N GLU A 321 1.94 -16.27 15.61
CA GLU A 321 2.06 -16.91 16.92
C GLU A 321 1.03 -18.04 17.12
N ASN A 322 -0.22 -17.81 16.71
CA ASN A 322 -1.26 -18.84 16.74
C ASN A 322 -0.94 -20.02 15.83
N ILE A 323 -0.41 -19.76 14.62
CA ILE A 323 0.03 -20.80 13.70
C ILE A 323 1.17 -21.62 14.32
N VAL A 324 2.16 -20.97 14.92
CA VAL A 324 3.27 -21.65 15.61
C VAL A 324 2.76 -22.47 16.81
N MET A 325 1.78 -21.95 17.55
CA MET A 325 1.17 -22.64 18.69
C MET A 325 0.44 -23.92 18.26
N GLU A 326 -0.33 -23.88 17.18
CA GLU A 326 -1.06 -25.05 16.67
C GLU A 326 -0.13 -26.06 15.99
N ARG A 327 0.91 -25.61 15.27
CA ARG A 327 1.84 -26.51 14.55
C ARG A 327 2.88 -27.17 15.45
N PHE A 328 3.53 -26.40 16.33
CA PHE A 328 4.69 -26.85 17.12
C PHE A 328 4.42 -26.91 18.63
N GLY A 329 3.23 -26.46 19.06
CA GLY A 329 2.82 -26.46 20.46
C GLY A 329 3.22 -25.19 21.24
N SER A 330 2.74 -25.12 22.47
CA SER A 330 2.88 -23.94 23.35
C SER A 330 4.32 -23.60 23.73
N LYS A 331 5.22 -24.58 23.81
CA LYS A 331 6.65 -24.36 24.13
C LYS A 331 7.38 -23.64 22.99
N ALA A 332 7.08 -23.99 21.74
CA ALA A 332 7.64 -23.32 20.57
C ALA A 332 7.12 -21.88 20.45
N ALA A 333 5.81 -21.68 20.65
CA ALA A 333 5.21 -20.34 20.68
C ALA A 333 5.85 -19.45 21.76
N ARG A 334 6.20 -20.01 22.93
CA ARG A 334 6.94 -19.27 23.97
C ARG A 334 8.32 -18.81 23.47
N ILE A 335 9.07 -19.68 22.80
CA ILE A 335 10.37 -19.31 22.21
C ILE A 335 10.18 -18.22 21.16
N PHE A 336 9.16 -18.33 20.31
CA PHE A 336 8.86 -17.33 19.28
C PHE A 336 8.53 -15.94 19.88
N ARG A 337 7.66 -15.88 20.91
CA ARG A 337 7.37 -14.65 21.67
C ARG A 337 8.62 -14.05 22.31
N LEU A 338 9.50 -14.91 22.82
CA LEU A 338 10.74 -14.49 23.47
C LEU A 338 11.69 -13.83 22.47
N VAL A 339 11.92 -14.46 21.33
CA VAL A 339 12.78 -13.91 20.27
C VAL A 339 12.22 -12.59 19.75
N ARG A 340 10.88 -12.49 19.60
CA ARG A 340 10.20 -11.22 19.25
C ARG A 340 10.53 -10.09 20.22
N SER A 341 10.52 -10.36 21.54
CA SER A 341 10.76 -9.33 22.56
C SER A 341 12.21 -8.84 22.63
N LYS A 342 13.18 -9.72 22.38
CA LYS A 342 14.62 -9.44 22.54
C LYS A 342 15.34 -9.10 21.23
N LYS A 343 14.68 -9.28 20.08
CA LYS A 343 15.18 -9.10 18.69
C LYS A 343 16.32 -10.04 18.30
N PHE A 344 17.42 -10.07 19.06
CA PHE A 344 18.56 -10.96 18.85
C PHE A 344 18.81 -11.77 20.12
N VAL A 345 18.77 -13.09 20.01
CA VAL A 345 18.91 -13.98 21.17
C VAL A 345 19.85 -15.13 20.88
N GLU A 346 20.75 -15.42 21.82
CA GLU A 346 21.59 -16.62 21.79
C GLU A 346 20.84 -17.84 22.35
N GLN A 347 21.27 -19.04 21.96
CA GLN A 347 20.62 -20.28 22.38
C GLN A 347 20.60 -20.47 23.92
N GLU A 348 21.68 -20.10 24.62
CA GLU A 348 21.76 -20.21 26.09
C GLU A 348 20.76 -19.27 26.77
N GLN A 349 20.57 -18.07 26.21
CA GLN A 349 19.61 -17.09 26.71
C GLN A 349 18.17 -17.54 26.47
N ILE A 350 17.87 -18.17 25.32
CA ILE A 350 16.55 -18.77 25.07
C ILE A 350 16.22 -19.79 26.15
N GLN A 351 17.18 -20.66 26.50
CA GLN A 351 16.97 -21.69 27.53
C GLN A 351 16.64 -21.06 28.89
N GLN A 352 17.46 -20.10 29.33
CA GLN A 352 17.31 -19.47 30.65
C GLN A 352 16.02 -18.67 30.76
N LEU A 353 15.72 -17.86 29.74
CA LEU A 353 14.55 -16.97 29.78
C LEU A 353 13.23 -17.71 29.50
N ALA A 354 13.23 -18.77 28.69
CA ALA A 354 12.02 -19.55 28.41
C ALA A 354 11.69 -20.58 29.51
N MET A 355 12.63 -20.84 30.42
CA MET A 355 12.55 -21.91 31.44
C MET A 355 12.22 -23.27 30.83
N ILE A 356 12.88 -23.60 29.70
CA ILE A 356 12.72 -24.88 28.98
C ILE A 356 14.02 -25.70 29.13
N PRO A 357 13.94 -27.04 29.28
CA PRO A 357 15.14 -27.88 29.31
C PRO A 357 16.02 -27.70 28.07
N ALA A 358 17.36 -27.69 28.26
CA ALA A 358 18.34 -27.41 27.19
C ALA A 358 18.15 -28.26 25.91
N LYS A 359 17.89 -29.57 26.08
CA LYS A 359 17.70 -30.50 24.96
C LYS A 359 16.46 -30.15 24.13
N GLU A 360 15.36 -29.81 24.82
CA GLU A 360 14.08 -29.51 24.18
C GLU A 360 14.11 -28.12 23.53
N ALA A 361 14.66 -27.12 24.23
CA ALA A 361 14.84 -25.78 23.67
C ALA A 361 15.66 -25.82 22.38
N LYS A 362 16.79 -26.56 22.39
CA LYS A 362 17.63 -26.76 21.21
C LYS A 362 16.84 -27.37 20.05
N HIS A 363 16.10 -28.44 20.30
CA HIS A 363 15.31 -29.12 19.27
C HIS A 363 14.26 -28.18 18.66
N LEU A 364 13.46 -27.50 19.49
CA LEU A 364 12.41 -26.60 19.03
C LEU A 364 12.96 -25.39 18.27
N THR A 365 14.05 -24.78 18.73
CA THR A 365 14.70 -23.66 18.02
C THR A 365 15.17 -24.08 16.63
N TYR A 366 15.76 -25.26 16.47
CA TYR A 366 16.17 -25.74 15.14
C TYR A 366 15.00 -26.16 14.27
N THR A 367 13.92 -26.71 14.83
CA THR A 367 12.70 -26.98 14.06
C THR A 367 12.09 -25.68 13.52
N LEU A 368 12.03 -24.63 14.35
CA LEU A 368 11.57 -23.31 13.91
C LEU A 368 12.50 -22.67 12.86
N LEU A 369 13.80 -22.95 12.93
CA LEU A 369 14.77 -22.52 11.91
C LEU A 369 14.60 -23.28 10.59
N GLN A 370 14.39 -24.61 10.64
CA GLN A 370 14.17 -25.45 9.45
C GLN A 370 12.91 -25.02 8.68
N GLU A 371 11.88 -24.61 9.41
CA GLU A 371 10.61 -24.12 8.86
C GLU A 371 10.66 -22.60 8.56
N ASN A 372 11.84 -21.96 8.64
CA ASN A 372 12.10 -20.55 8.35
C ASN A 372 11.31 -19.53 9.20
N TYR A 373 10.75 -19.91 10.36
CA TYR A 373 10.15 -18.96 11.31
C TYR A 373 11.20 -18.17 12.09
N LEU A 374 12.40 -18.75 12.27
CA LEU A 374 13.57 -18.09 12.84
C LEU A 374 14.65 -17.97 11.77
N GLN A 375 15.45 -16.92 11.85
CA GLN A 375 16.64 -16.72 11.05
C GLN A 375 17.86 -16.73 11.95
N MET A 376 18.98 -17.21 11.39
CA MET A 376 20.25 -17.29 12.09
C MET A 376 21.21 -16.25 11.49
N GLN A 377 21.66 -15.33 12.33
CA GLN A 377 22.71 -14.37 11.99
C GLN A 377 24.02 -14.78 12.65
N GLU A 378 25.04 -15.05 11.84
CA GLU A 378 26.38 -15.35 12.31
C GLU A 378 27.16 -14.06 12.56
N MET A 379 27.61 -13.87 13.80
CA MET A 379 28.52 -12.77 14.14
C MET A 379 29.91 -13.35 14.40
N LYS A 380 30.88 -12.94 13.57
CA LYS A 380 32.30 -13.27 13.74
C LYS A 380 32.95 -12.18 14.60
N LYS A 381 33.51 -12.54 15.75
CA LYS A 381 34.34 -11.62 16.52
C LYS A 381 35.67 -11.41 15.78
N ALA A 382 36.00 -10.18 15.40
CA ALA A 382 37.32 -9.86 14.87
C ALA A 382 38.38 -10.11 15.95
N GLY A 383 39.31 -11.04 15.68
CA GLY A 383 40.43 -11.39 16.56
C GLY A 383 41.72 -11.55 15.74
N PRO A 384 42.90 -11.49 16.38
CA PRO A 384 44.19 -11.57 15.68
C PRO A 384 44.34 -12.93 14.97
N SER A 385 44.94 -12.87 13.78
CA SER A 385 44.86 -13.77 12.61
C SER A 385 45.23 -15.26 12.75
N SER A 386 45.28 -15.85 13.96
CA SER A 386 45.82 -17.21 14.14
C SER A 386 45.00 -18.17 15.02
N ALA A 387 43.86 -17.75 15.59
CA ALA A 387 42.99 -18.62 16.41
C ALA A 387 41.60 -18.77 15.75
N PRO A 388 40.96 -19.96 15.80
CA PRO A 388 39.58 -20.11 15.33
C PRO A 388 38.68 -19.17 16.13
N THR A 389 38.19 -18.12 15.47
CA THR A 389 37.34 -17.09 16.08
C THR A 389 36.03 -17.73 16.51
N LYS A 390 35.66 -17.58 17.79
CA LYS A 390 34.35 -18.03 18.29
C LYS A 390 33.26 -17.30 17.51
N THR A 391 32.46 -18.05 16.75
CA THR A 391 31.28 -17.55 16.05
C THR A 391 30.09 -17.59 16.99
N PHE A 392 29.34 -16.47 17.06
CA PHE A 392 28.09 -16.40 17.81
C PHE A 392 26.94 -16.52 16.83
N PHE A 393 26.00 -17.42 17.15
CA PHE A 393 24.78 -17.60 16.39
C PHE A 393 23.65 -16.86 17.12
N LEU A 394 23.16 -15.79 16.51
CA LEU A 394 22.04 -15.01 17.01
C LEU A 394 20.79 -15.39 16.24
N PHE A 395 19.71 -15.70 16.96
CA PHE A 395 18.40 -15.91 16.37
C PHE A 395 17.64 -14.58 16.33
N HIS A 396 17.09 -14.28 15.17
CA HIS A 396 16.16 -13.16 14.97
C HIS A 396 14.97 -13.59 14.12
N ILE A 397 13.93 -12.77 14.13
CA ILE A 397 12.75 -12.96 13.28
C ILE A 397 12.63 -11.74 12.38
N ASP A 398 12.62 -11.98 11.07
CA ASP A 398 12.21 -10.99 10.08
C ASP A 398 10.74 -11.22 9.73
N LEU A 399 9.89 -10.23 10.01
CA LEU A 399 8.45 -10.34 9.82
C LEU A 399 8.11 -10.54 8.33
N ASP A 400 8.74 -9.79 7.44
CA ASP A 400 8.35 -9.79 6.02
C ASP A 400 8.66 -11.13 5.35
N GLN A 401 9.78 -11.75 5.70
CA GLN A 401 10.12 -13.07 5.18
C GLN A 401 9.19 -14.16 5.72
N VAL A 402 8.87 -14.11 7.02
CA VAL A 402 7.99 -15.09 7.66
C VAL A 402 6.57 -14.98 7.12
N VAL A 403 6.04 -13.77 6.96
CA VAL A 403 4.71 -13.56 6.41
C VAL A 403 4.65 -14.00 4.94
N GLN A 404 5.67 -13.70 4.12
CA GLN A 404 5.70 -14.16 2.73
C GLN A 404 5.73 -15.69 2.64
N MET A 405 6.52 -16.35 3.48
CA MET A 405 6.57 -17.81 3.57
C MET A 405 5.22 -18.39 3.99
N GLU A 406 4.55 -17.80 4.97
CA GLU A 406 3.23 -18.25 5.42
C GLU A 406 2.14 -18.02 4.36
N ILE A 407 2.23 -16.94 3.57
CA ILE A 407 1.36 -16.71 2.40
C ILE A 407 1.55 -17.83 1.36
N GLU A 408 2.79 -18.27 1.11
CA GLU A 408 3.04 -19.40 0.21
C GLU A 408 2.47 -20.71 0.74
N HIS A 409 2.59 -20.96 2.06
CA HIS A 409 1.93 -22.09 2.71
C HIS A 409 0.40 -22.04 2.58
N CYS A 410 -0.21 -20.86 2.75
CA CYS A 410 -1.64 -20.66 2.51
C CYS A 410 -2.03 -21.02 1.06
N TYR A 411 -1.26 -20.58 0.06
CA TYR A 411 -1.53 -20.93 -1.34
C TYR A 411 -1.41 -22.43 -1.61
N HIS A 412 -0.42 -23.08 -1.02
CA HIS A 412 -0.27 -24.54 -1.07
C HIS A 412 -1.47 -25.26 -0.44
N ALA A 413 -1.89 -24.82 0.74
CA ALA A 413 -3.02 -25.42 1.45
C ALA A 413 -4.32 -25.28 0.64
N LEU A 414 -4.60 -24.09 0.09
CA LEU A 414 -5.75 -23.85 -0.78
C LEU A 414 -5.71 -24.76 -2.01
N TYR A 415 -4.56 -24.83 -2.70
CA TYR A 415 -4.39 -25.69 -3.87
C TYR A 415 -4.67 -27.16 -3.54
N ASN A 416 -4.12 -27.68 -2.43
CA ASN A 416 -4.31 -29.06 -2.02
C ASN A 416 -5.77 -29.37 -1.65
N ILE A 417 -6.46 -28.43 -0.98
CA ILE A 417 -7.87 -28.57 -0.61
C ILE A 417 -8.76 -28.59 -1.86
N MET A 418 -8.52 -27.69 -2.81
CA MET A 418 -9.26 -27.67 -4.08
C MET A 418 -9.05 -28.97 -4.86
N GLN A 419 -7.81 -29.42 -5.01
CA GLN A 419 -7.49 -30.69 -5.67
C GLN A 419 -8.15 -31.89 -4.98
N ARG A 420 -8.19 -31.89 -3.65
CA ARG A 420 -8.86 -32.94 -2.87
C ARG A 420 -10.37 -32.90 -3.06
N ARG A 421 -10.99 -31.72 -3.05
CA ARG A 421 -12.42 -31.52 -3.32
C ARG A 421 -12.78 -32.05 -4.71
N ASP A 422 -12.01 -31.67 -5.72
CA ASP A 422 -12.23 -32.10 -7.10
C ASP A 422 -12.07 -33.62 -7.24
N HIS A 423 -11.09 -34.21 -6.56
CA HIS A 423 -10.90 -35.65 -6.53
C HIS A 423 -12.09 -36.40 -5.90
N GLU A 424 -12.61 -35.91 -4.78
CA GLU A 424 -13.78 -36.49 -4.12
C GLU A 424 -15.06 -36.35 -4.98
N ALA A 425 -15.23 -35.20 -5.63
CA ALA A 425 -16.37 -34.94 -6.52
C ALA A 425 -16.31 -35.80 -7.79
N THR A 426 -15.12 -35.97 -8.38
CA THR A 426 -14.93 -36.78 -9.59
C THR A 426 -15.05 -38.28 -9.33
N THR A 427 -14.49 -38.78 -8.23
CA THR A 427 -14.59 -40.19 -7.83
C THR A 427 -16.04 -40.60 -7.61
N ASN A 428 -16.83 -39.73 -6.97
CA ASN A 428 -18.23 -40.01 -6.62
C ASN A 428 -19.24 -39.43 -7.61
N ARG A 429 -18.79 -38.95 -8.78
CA ARG A 429 -19.62 -38.27 -9.78
C ARG A 429 -20.87 -39.06 -10.17
N ARG A 430 -20.76 -40.38 -10.35
CA ARG A 430 -21.90 -41.24 -10.73
C ARG A 430 -23.02 -41.21 -9.69
N MET A 431 -22.66 -41.23 -8.40
CA MET A 431 -23.64 -41.20 -7.32
C MET A 431 -24.25 -39.81 -7.14
N ILE A 432 -23.46 -38.74 -7.33
CA ILE A 432 -23.94 -37.36 -7.32
C ILE A 432 -24.91 -37.13 -8.49
N ASP A 433 -24.58 -37.59 -9.69
CA ASP A 433 -25.45 -37.49 -10.87
C ASP A 433 -26.77 -38.27 -10.66
N LYS A 434 -26.71 -39.46 -10.03
CA LYS A 434 -27.89 -40.25 -9.66
C LYS A 434 -28.77 -39.48 -8.66
N GLN A 435 -28.18 -38.89 -7.62
CA GLN A 435 -28.88 -38.08 -6.63
C GLN A 435 -29.54 -36.85 -7.27
N LEU A 436 -28.84 -36.14 -8.15
CA LEU A 436 -29.36 -34.94 -8.80
C LEU A 436 -30.55 -35.28 -9.71
N ARG A 437 -30.45 -36.34 -10.51
CA ARG A 437 -31.58 -36.83 -11.34
C ARG A 437 -32.80 -37.14 -10.50
N MET A 438 -32.61 -37.79 -9.35
CA MET A 438 -33.71 -38.11 -8.44
C MET A 438 -34.33 -36.87 -7.81
N GLN A 439 -33.52 -35.90 -7.40
CA GLN A 439 -34.02 -34.62 -6.87
C GLN A 439 -34.84 -33.87 -7.92
N THR A 440 -34.38 -33.85 -9.18
CA THR A 440 -35.13 -33.26 -10.29
C THR A 440 -36.44 -34.01 -10.55
N LEU A 441 -36.45 -35.35 -10.56
CA LEU A 441 -37.69 -36.12 -10.70
C LEU A 441 -38.66 -35.84 -9.55
N THR A 442 -38.14 -35.78 -8.32
CA THR A 442 -38.91 -35.46 -7.12
C THR A 442 -39.52 -34.06 -7.20
N SER A 443 -38.77 -33.05 -7.64
CA SER A 443 -39.27 -31.68 -7.76
C SER A 443 -40.35 -31.58 -8.84
N ASN A 444 -40.12 -32.17 -10.02
CA ASN A 444 -41.11 -32.19 -11.10
C ASN A 444 -42.39 -32.89 -10.66
N LEU A 445 -42.30 -34.03 -9.97
CA LEU A 445 -43.48 -34.75 -9.50
C LEU A 445 -44.23 -34.03 -8.38
N LYS A 446 -43.53 -33.31 -7.51
CA LYS A 446 -44.16 -32.43 -6.51
C LYS A 446 -44.93 -31.28 -7.17
N GLU A 447 -44.38 -30.67 -8.22
CA GLU A 447 -45.07 -29.61 -8.99
C GLU A 447 -46.34 -30.14 -9.69
N HIS A 448 -46.37 -31.41 -10.07
CA HIS A 448 -47.53 -32.06 -10.69
C HIS A 448 -48.50 -32.70 -9.68
N GLY A 449 -48.27 -32.53 -8.36
CA GLY A 449 -49.19 -33.03 -7.32
C GLY A 449 -49.16 -34.55 -7.11
N ALA A 450 -47.98 -35.17 -7.17
CA ALA A 450 -47.82 -36.63 -7.03
C ALA A 450 -48.24 -37.18 -5.64
N THR A 451 -48.75 -38.41 -5.65
CA THR A 451 -49.10 -39.20 -4.45
C THR A 451 -47.86 -39.61 -3.65
N GLU A 452 -47.96 -39.69 -2.31
CA GLU A 452 -46.85 -40.04 -1.41
C GLU A 452 -46.17 -41.38 -1.75
N GLU A 453 -46.91 -42.34 -2.32
CA GLU A 453 -46.39 -43.64 -2.76
C GLU A 453 -45.37 -43.50 -3.90
N GLN A 454 -45.60 -42.61 -4.87
CA GLN A 454 -44.66 -42.36 -5.99
C GLN A 454 -43.37 -41.69 -5.50
N LEU A 455 -43.46 -40.89 -4.44
CA LEU A 455 -42.29 -40.27 -3.81
C LEU A 455 -41.48 -41.30 -3.02
N ALA A 456 -42.14 -42.29 -2.40
CA ALA A 456 -41.49 -43.39 -1.71
C ALA A 456 -40.73 -44.31 -2.68
N GLU A 457 -41.33 -44.68 -3.82
CA GLU A 457 -40.68 -45.49 -4.86
C GLU A 457 -39.40 -44.81 -5.40
N ILE A 458 -39.44 -43.49 -5.57
CA ILE A 458 -38.26 -42.73 -6.00
C ILE A 458 -37.19 -42.72 -4.92
N ALA A 459 -37.56 -42.58 -3.65
CA ALA A 459 -36.61 -42.65 -2.54
C ALA A 459 -35.93 -44.02 -2.43
N GLU A 460 -36.65 -45.10 -2.77
CA GLU A 460 -36.14 -46.48 -2.76
C GLU A 460 -35.18 -46.80 -3.92
N MET A 461 -35.11 -45.97 -4.97
CA MET A 461 -34.10 -46.11 -6.03
C MET A 461 -32.65 -45.95 -5.52
N MET A 462 -32.48 -45.42 -4.31
CA MET A 462 -31.20 -45.34 -3.61
C MET A 462 -31.11 -46.41 -2.53
N THR A 463 -30.04 -47.18 -2.57
CA THR A 463 -29.77 -48.12 -1.49
C THR A 463 -29.37 -47.34 -0.21
N PRO A 464 -29.73 -47.84 0.99
CA PRO A 464 -29.39 -47.18 2.24
C PRO A 464 -27.87 -47.02 2.42
N SER A 465 -27.06 -47.95 1.89
CA SER A 465 -25.60 -47.86 1.85
C SER A 465 -25.09 -46.72 0.97
N GLU A 466 -25.68 -46.53 -0.21
CA GLU A 466 -25.33 -45.40 -1.10
C GLU A 466 -25.71 -44.07 -0.44
N LYS A 467 -26.86 -43.98 0.23
CA LYS A 467 -27.29 -42.78 0.95
C LYS A 467 -26.31 -42.41 2.06
N GLN A 468 -25.92 -43.37 2.90
CA GLN A 468 -24.91 -43.14 3.95
C GLN A 468 -23.55 -42.73 3.38
N HIS A 469 -23.14 -43.30 2.25
CA HIS A 469 -21.89 -42.93 1.61
C HIS A 469 -21.95 -41.52 1.01
N LEU A 470 -23.05 -41.18 0.34
CA LEU A 470 -23.29 -39.82 -0.17
C LEU A 470 -23.31 -38.78 0.94
N ASP A 471 -23.96 -39.05 2.06
CA ASP A 471 -23.99 -38.13 3.20
C ASP A 471 -22.57 -37.86 3.74
N LYS A 472 -21.72 -38.90 3.79
CA LYS A 472 -20.30 -38.76 4.15
C LYS A 472 -19.54 -37.91 3.14
N VAL A 473 -19.71 -38.17 1.84
CA VAL A 473 -19.03 -37.43 0.77
C VAL A 473 -19.46 -35.96 0.77
N GLN A 474 -20.77 -35.69 0.90
CA GLN A 474 -21.29 -34.32 1.01
C GLN A 474 -20.77 -33.60 2.25
N HIS A 475 -20.68 -34.30 3.39
CA HIS A 475 -20.11 -33.72 4.61
C HIS A 475 -18.62 -33.38 4.43
N VAL A 476 -17.84 -34.26 3.79
CA VAL A 476 -16.43 -34.00 3.47
C VAL A 476 -16.30 -32.80 2.53
N ILE A 477 -17.07 -32.72 1.45
CA ILE A 477 -17.03 -31.59 0.51
C ILE A 477 -17.40 -30.28 1.21
N LYS A 478 -18.47 -30.28 2.04
CA LYS A 478 -18.86 -29.11 2.84
C LYS A 478 -17.77 -28.70 3.82
N LYS A 479 -17.14 -29.66 4.48
CA LYS A 479 -16.02 -29.40 5.40
C LYS A 479 -14.82 -28.81 4.67
N LEU A 480 -14.47 -29.33 3.49
CA LEU A 480 -13.39 -28.80 2.67
C LEU A 480 -13.67 -27.37 2.19
N GLY A 481 -14.91 -27.07 1.78
CA GLY A 481 -15.32 -25.70 1.44
C GLY A 481 -15.29 -24.74 2.63
N ALA A 482 -15.67 -25.20 3.83
CA ALA A 482 -15.55 -24.40 5.05
C ALA A 482 -14.07 -24.11 5.41
N THR A 483 -13.18 -25.08 5.26
CA THR A 483 -11.74 -24.89 5.50
C THR A 483 -11.09 -23.95 4.48
N GLU A 484 -11.56 -23.96 3.23
CA GLU A 484 -11.10 -23.02 2.20
C GLU A 484 -11.40 -21.57 2.59
N LEU A 485 -12.60 -21.29 3.09
CA LEU A 485 -12.99 -19.96 3.57
C LEU A 485 -12.13 -19.51 4.76
N GLN A 486 -11.83 -20.41 5.71
CA GLN A 486 -10.97 -20.11 6.87
C GLN A 486 -9.51 -19.80 6.47
N ILE A 487 -8.98 -20.52 5.49
CA ILE A 487 -7.62 -20.26 4.99
C ILE A 487 -7.59 -18.93 4.22
N ASP A 488 -8.63 -18.62 3.44
CA ASP A 488 -8.74 -17.30 2.80
C ASP A 488 -8.80 -16.16 3.82
N GLU A 489 -9.48 -16.31 4.96
CA GLU A 489 -9.46 -15.31 6.04
C GLU A 489 -8.05 -15.05 6.56
N THR A 490 -7.26 -16.10 6.73
CA THR A 490 -5.87 -16.00 7.16
C THR A 490 -5.02 -15.32 6.08
N LEU A 491 -5.17 -15.74 4.83
CA LEU A 491 -4.51 -15.14 3.68
C LEU A 491 -4.87 -13.66 3.53
N PHE A 492 -6.13 -13.27 3.76
CA PHE A 492 -6.58 -11.89 3.73
C PHE A 492 -5.83 -11.02 4.75
N LEU A 493 -5.73 -11.49 6.00
CA LEU A 493 -5.03 -10.75 7.04
C LEU A 493 -3.55 -10.55 6.72
N LEU A 494 -2.87 -11.60 6.21
CA LEU A 494 -1.45 -11.53 5.85
C LEU A 494 -1.20 -10.67 4.60
N THR A 495 -2.12 -10.70 3.62
CA THR A 495 -1.99 -9.92 2.37
C THR A 495 -2.25 -8.43 2.56
N ILE A 496 -3.12 -8.03 3.50
CA ILE A 496 -3.38 -6.62 3.80
C ILE A 496 -2.10 -5.88 4.21
N GLN A 497 -1.19 -6.53 4.96
CA GLN A 497 0.07 -5.92 5.39
C GLN A 497 0.89 -5.39 4.20
N TYR A 498 0.85 -6.07 3.05
CA TYR A 498 1.59 -5.67 1.84
C TYR A 498 0.81 -4.74 0.92
N MET A 499 -0.53 -4.68 1.02
CA MET A 499 -1.35 -3.80 0.20
C MET A 499 -1.21 -2.31 0.56
N GLY A 500 -0.66 -2.00 1.75
CA GLY A 500 -0.34 -0.63 2.19
C GLY A 500 0.96 -0.07 1.64
N VAL A 501 1.79 -0.88 0.96
CA VAL A 501 2.98 -0.37 0.27
C VAL A 501 2.56 -0.09 -1.17
N PRO A 502 2.33 1.17 -1.59
CA PRO A 502 2.39 1.45 -3.01
C PRO A 502 3.79 1.00 -3.43
N ASN A 503 3.86 -0.06 -4.22
CA ASN A 503 5.02 -0.32 -5.05
C ASN A 503 5.09 0.89 -5.97
N VAL A 504 5.71 1.97 -5.49
CA VAL A 504 6.14 3.09 -6.31
C VAL A 504 7.26 2.51 -7.14
N THR A 505 6.88 1.75 -8.17
CA THR A 505 7.75 1.46 -9.30
C THR A 505 7.95 2.82 -9.94
N PHE A 506 8.96 3.55 -9.49
CA PHE A 506 9.40 4.75 -10.16
C PHE A 506 9.74 4.32 -11.59
N THR A 507 8.83 4.62 -12.53
CA THR A 507 9.14 4.37 -13.92
C THR A 507 10.36 5.20 -14.27
N TRP A 508 11.26 4.66 -15.08
CA TRP A 508 12.47 5.36 -15.51
C TRP A 508 12.19 6.76 -16.09
N ARG A 509 10.97 7.01 -16.57
CA ARG A 509 10.48 8.32 -17.00
C ARG A 509 10.26 9.28 -15.83
N SER A 510 9.65 8.82 -14.73
CA SER A 510 9.47 9.60 -13.50
C SER A 510 10.80 10.05 -12.91
N ILE A 511 11.81 9.17 -12.93
CA ILE A 511 13.18 9.50 -12.48
C ILE A 511 13.82 10.55 -13.40
N LYS A 512 13.64 10.43 -14.72
CA LYS A 512 14.13 11.44 -15.69
C LYS A 512 13.47 12.81 -15.49
N VAL A 513 12.15 12.84 -15.22
CA VAL A 513 11.42 14.09 -14.94
C VAL A 513 11.88 14.70 -13.63
N LEU A 514 12.04 13.90 -12.56
CA LEU A 514 12.55 14.37 -11.29
C LEU A 514 13.97 14.96 -11.44
N ARG A 515 14.84 14.29 -12.21
CA ARG A 515 16.20 14.76 -12.51
C ARG A 515 16.19 16.05 -13.33
N ALA A 516 15.26 16.19 -14.28
CA ALA A 516 15.07 17.41 -15.04
C ALA A 516 14.58 18.58 -14.17
N ILE A 517 13.64 18.34 -13.25
CA ILE A 517 13.14 19.35 -12.29
C ILE A 517 14.26 19.81 -11.35
N ILE A 518 15.06 18.87 -10.83
CA ILE A 518 16.21 19.21 -9.97
C ILE A 518 17.24 20.03 -10.77
N SER A 519 17.49 19.67 -12.03
CA SER A 519 18.40 20.40 -12.91
C SER A 519 17.90 21.82 -13.21
N THR A 520 16.61 22.02 -13.47
CA THR A 520 16.05 23.37 -13.72
C THR A 520 16.05 24.22 -12.47
N MET A 521 15.72 23.64 -11.30
CA MET A 521 15.82 24.33 -10.00
C MET A 521 17.26 24.77 -9.70
N SER A 522 18.26 23.93 -10.00
CA SER A 522 19.68 24.30 -9.83
C SER A 522 20.12 25.41 -10.79
N MET A 523 19.67 25.38 -12.05
CA MET A 523 19.98 26.44 -13.03
C MET A 523 19.35 27.78 -12.65
N ILE A 524 18.10 27.76 -12.17
CA ILE A 524 17.42 28.95 -11.64
C ILE A 524 18.17 29.51 -10.43
N GLY A 525 18.65 28.64 -9.53
CA GLY A 525 19.48 29.02 -8.39
C GLY A 525 20.77 29.74 -8.80
N VAL A 526 21.50 29.23 -9.80
CA VAL A 526 22.72 29.87 -10.33
C VAL A 526 22.42 31.23 -10.96
N ILE A 527 21.31 31.35 -11.71
CA ILE A 527 20.89 32.62 -12.32
C ILE A 527 20.56 33.67 -11.23
N LEU A 528 19.89 33.28 -10.15
CA LEU A 528 19.59 34.18 -9.03
C LEU A 528 20.85 34.64 -8.29
N VAL A 529 21.83 33.75 -8.11
CA VAL A 529 23.13 34.11 -7.52
C VAL A 529 23.87 35.10 -8.42
N LEU A 530 23.91 34.86 -9.73
CA LEU A 530 24.53 35.80 -10.69
C LEU A 530 23.80 37.16 -10.72
N ALA A 531 22.47 37.16 -10.66
CA ALA A 531 21.68 38.38 -10.56
C ALA A 531 21.97 39.15 -9.25
N ALA A 532 22.14 38.44 -8.13
CA ALA A 532 22.53 39.04 -6.85
C ALA A 532 23.96 39.60 -6.89
N VAL A 533 24.91 38.94 -7.57
CA VAL A 533 26.26 39.47 -7.81
C VAL A 533 26.22 40.72 -8.68
N VAL A 534 25.45 40.70 -9.77
CA VAL A 534 25.28 41.88 -10.65
C VAL A 534 24.62 43.02 -9.88
N TRP A 535 23.61 42.73 -9.06
CA TRP A 535 22.98 43.71 -8.18
C TRP A 535 23.97 44.28 -7.16
N ALA A 536 24.81 43.45 -6.53
CA ALA A 536 25.86 43.89 -5.60
C ALA A 536 26.95 44.72 -6.29
N ILE A 537 27.33 44.38 -7.53
CA ILE A 537 28.28 45.17 -8.35
C ILE A 537 27.66 46.51 -8.75
N LYS A 538 26.36 46.53 -9.09
CA LYS A 538 25.63 47.76 -9.43
C LYS A 538 25.45 48.65 -8.19
N LEU A 539 25.13 48.05 -7.04
CA LEU A 539 25.08 48.71 -5.74
C LEU A 539 26.44 49.34 -5.37
N ARG A 540 27.55 48.66 -5.67
CA ARG A 540 28.90 49.21 -5.48
C ARG A 540 29.23 50.35 -6.46
N ARG A 541 28.57 50.41 -7.62
CA ARG A 541 28.80 51.44 -8.66
C ARG A 541 27.97 52.70 -8.43
N ASP A 542 26.82 52.57 -7.77
CA ASP A 542 25.88 53.68 -7.48
C ASP A 542 26.04 54.28 -6.06
N ILE A 543 27.06 53.87 -5.27
CA ILE A 543 27.42 54.50 -3.98
C ILE A 543 28.41 55.68 -4.16
N GLY A 544 28.70 56.06 -5.40
CA GLY A 544 29.16 57.40 -5.74
C GLY A 544 27.95 58.26 -6.11
N ASP A 545 27.57 59.16 -5.21
CA ASP A 545 26.60 60.26 -5.35
C ASP A 545 25.11 59.98 -5.05
N TYR A 546 24.71 60.49 -3.88
CA TYR A 546 23.38 60.85 -3.35
C TYR A 546 22.34 59.75 -3.03
N LEU A 547 21.99 59.71 -1.73
CA LEU A 547 20.67 59.29 -1.25
C LEU A 547 19.57 60.05 -2.01
N ASN A 548 18.71 59.31 -2.70
CA ASN A 548 17.25 59.42 -2.62
C ASN A 548 16.65 58.49 -3.66
N LEU A 549 15.90 57.47 -3.24
CA LEU A 549 14.63 57.18 -3.89
C LEU A 549 13.70 56.42 -2.95
N VAL A 550 12.68 57.15 -2.53
CA VAL A 550 11.40 56.64 -2.07
C VAL A 550 10.71 55.91 -3.24
N VAL A 551 9.72 55.08 -2.89
CA VAL A 551 8.58 54.53 -3.66
C VAL A 551 8.73 53.15 -4.35
N PRO A 552 7.62 52.38 -4.47
CA PRO A 552 7.51 50.98 -4.03
C PRO A 552 6.98 50.07 -5.18
N VAL A 553 6.42 48.90 -4.81
CA VAL A 553 5.38 48.12 -5.51
C VAL A 553 5.81 46.77 -6.10
N VAL A 554 5.41 45.73 -5.35
CA VAL A 554 4.61 44.55 -5.74
C VAL A 554 4.99 43.79 -7.04
N ALA A 555 5.48 42.56 -6.86
CA ALA A 555 4.96 41.39 -7.59
C ALA A 555 5.17 40.14 -6.74
N ALA A 556 4.06 39.46 -6.43
CA ALA A 556 3.99 38.20 -5.70
C ALA A 556 4.33 37.00 -6.61
N VAL A 557 4.58 35.83 -5.96
CA VAL A 557 4.43 34.41 -6.39
C VAL A 557 5.65 33.54 -5.96
N PRO A 558 5.44 32.29 -5.48
CA PRO A 558 6.06 31.78 -4.25
C PRO A 558 7.10 30.65 -4.45
N CYS A 559 8.06 30.52 -3.52
CA CYS A 559 8.88 29.31 -3.37
C CYS A 559 9.39 29.12 -1.92
N ALA A 560 9.08 27.94 -1.37
CA ALA A 560 9.68 27.21 -0.24
C ALA A 560 9.65 27.79 1.21
N PRO A 561 9.37 26.96 2.24
CA PRO A 561 9.12 27.38 3.62
C PRO A 561 10.35 27.81 4.45
N VAL A 562 11.57 27.72 3.92
CA VAL A 562 12.80 28.07 4.67
C VAL A 562 13.00 29.59 4.79
N TYR A 563 12.48 30.38 3.85
CA TYR A 563 12.64 31.84 3.84
C TYR A 563 11.63 32.60 4.73
N ILE A 564 10.52 31.96 5.13
CA ILE A 564 9.50 32.58 5.98
C ILE A 564 10.01 32.77 7.42
N LEU A 565 10.87 31.87 7.91
CA LEU A 565 11.45 31.98 9.25
C LEU A 565 12.43 33.16 9.36
N GLY A 566 13.19 33.45 8.30
CA GLY A 566 14.08 34.61 8.25
C GLY A 566 13.33 35.95 8.18
N LEU A 567 12.26 36.03 7.38
CA LEU A 567 11.46 37.26 7.27
C LEU A 567 10.65 37.58 8.54
N LYS A 568 10.21 36.55 9.28
CA LYS A 568 9.44 36.74 10.53
C LYS A 568 10.31 37.25 11.68
N ALA A 569 11.62 36.98 11.65
CA ALA A 569 12.58 37.57 12.58
C ALA A 569 12.87 39.05 12.28
N TYR A 570 12.75 39.47 11.02
CA TYR A 570 13.02 40.85 10.58
C TYR A 570 11.88 41.84 10.87
N LEU A 571 10.62 41.36 10.97
CA LEU A 571 9.44 42.21 11.18
C LEU A 571 9.10 42.53 12.65
N CYS A 572 9.87 42.04 13.63
CA CYS A 572 9.54 42.18 15.07
C CYS A 572 10.45 43.12 15.88
N LEU A 573 11.27 43.97 15.25
CA LEU A 573 12.04 45.01 15.97
C LEU A 573 11.34 46.39 15.86
N PRO A 574 10.93 47.01 16.98
CA PRO A 574 10.26 48.31 16.96
C PRO A 574 11.30 49.45 16.83
N LEU A 575 11.17 50.27 15.79
CA LEU A 575 11.91 51.54 15.63
C LEU A 575 11.07 52.70 16.19
N ALA A 576 11.58 53.39 17.21
CA ALA A 576 11.01 54.64 17.73
C ALA A 576 11.59 55.86 16.99
N THR A 577 10.76 56.88 16.77
CA THR A 577 11.02 58.10 15.98
C THR A 577 11.45 59.30 16.85
N PRO A 578 12.25 60.28 16.35
CA PRO A 578 12.55 61.51 17.11
C PRO A 578 11.95 62.80 16.49
N LYS A 579 11.61 63.79 17.33
CA LYS A 579 11.37 65.21 16.95
C LYS A 579 11.79 66.23 18.05
N THR A 580 12.82 67.03 17.71
CA THR A 580 13.05 68.51 17.83
C THR A 580 13.01 69.30 19.16
N LYS A 581 14.07 70.13 19.35
CA LYS A 581 14.48 71.13 20.41
C LYS A 581 13.80 72.52 20.32
N PHE A 582 13.90 73.38 21.37
CA PHE A 582 14.02 74.88 21.35
C PHE A 582 14.46 75.43 22.77
N GLU A 583 15.71 75.92 22.98
CA GLU A 583 16.23 77.34 23.15
C GLU A 583 16.32 77.82 24.64
N GLU A 584 17.31 78.57 25.21
CA GLU A 584 18.31 79.56 24.72
C GLU A 584 19.40 79.99 25.79
N ASN A 585 20.59 80.44 25.33
CA ASN A 585 21.50 81.56 25.79
C ASN A 585 22.46 81.60 27.04
N ASN A 586 23.79 81.55 26.75
CA ASN A 586 24.95 82.47 27.01
C ASN A 586 25.50 83.00 28.40
N LYS A 587 26.86 82.89 28.54
CA LYS A 587 27.93 83.78 29.15
C LYS A 587 28.52 83.61 30.59
N ASN A 588 29.86 83.39 30.60
CA ASN A 588 31.03 83.90 31.39
C ASN A 588 31.15 83.96 32.95
N GLU A 589 32.31 83.45 33.41
CA GLU A 589 33.28 83.89 34.47
C GLU A 589 32.98 83.92 36.00
N SER A 590 33.92 83.27 36.73
CA SER A 590 34.51 83.49 38.08
C SER A 590 33.76 83.18 39.40
N ASP A 591 34.48 82.41 40.22
CA ASP A 591 34.65 82.42 41.69
C ASP A 591 33.72 81.60 42.64
N ASP A 592 34.41 80.71 43.35
CA ASP A 592 34.35 80.35 44.79
C ASP A 592 33.24 79.46 45.43
N GLU A 593 33.77 78.36 45.96
CA GLU A 593 33.56 77.75 47.30
C GLU A 593 32.32 76.89 47.63
N GLU A 594 32.69 75.61 47.84
CA GLU A 594 32.25 74.61 48.83
C GLU A 594 30.92 73.86 48.70
N ASN A 595 31.09 72.53 48.62
CA ASN A 595 30.15 71.52 48.15
C ASN A 595 29.21 71.01 49.25
N SER A 596 27.89 71.07 48.98
CA SER A 596 26.91 70.14 49.53
C SER A 596 25.82 69.77 48.50
N GLU A 597 25.40 68.52 48.64
CA GLU A 597 24.54 67.61 47.89
C GLU A 597 23.29 68.10 47.09
N ASN A 598 23.07 67.36 45.98
CA ASN A 598 21.83 66.79 45.44
C ASN A 598 21.08 67.41 44.22
N SER A 599 20.69 66.47 43.35
CA SER A 599 19.60 66.46 42.34
C SER A 599 19.89 66.81 40.86
N ASP A 600 19.73 65.76 40.02
CA ASP A 600 19.11 65.70 38.69
C ASP A 600 19.76 66.30 37.40
N ILE A 601 20.41 65.38 36.65
CA ILE A 601 20.07 64.87 35.28
C ILE A 601 20.28 65.73 33.98
N ARG A 602 21.11 65.13 33.09
CA ARG A 602 21.21 65.14 31.58
C ARG A 602 21.85 66.35 30.87
N ASN A 603 22.59 66.26 29.74
CA ASN A 603 23.06 65.19 28.83
C ASN A 603 24.07 65.83 27.84
N SER A 604 25.16 65.15 27.44
CA SER A 604 25.71 65.15 26.06
C SER A 604 27.00 64.32 25.95
N ASP A 605 26.89 63.01 25.75
CA ASP A 605 28.01 62.13 25.33
C ASP A 605 27.61 61.09 24.24
N ASP A 606 26.43 61.20 23.61
CA ASP A 606 25.86 60.09 22.82
C ASP A 606 26.09 60.14 21.29
N ASP A 607 26.85 61.09 20.73
CA ASP A 607 26.97 61.24 19.25
C ASP A 607 28.15 60.49 18.59
N GLU A 608 29.07 59.88 19.35
CA GLU A 608 30.22 59.13 18.77
C GLU A 608 30.01 57.60 18.68
N ASP A 609 29.16 57.00 19.53
CA ASP A 609 28.96 55.54 19.54
C ASP A 609 27.98 55.03 18.44
N ASP A 610 27.05 55.86 17.97
CA ASP A 610 26.06 55.45 16.96
C ASP A 610 26.62 55.37 15.52
N LYS A 611 27.70 56.10 15.21
CA LYS A 611 28.39 56.00 13.91
C LYS A 611 29.24 54.73 13.78
N ASN A 612 29.77 54.21 14.90
CA ASN A 612 30.60 53.02 14.90
C ASN A 612 29.75 51.74 14.73
N ASN A 613 28.59 51.68 15.39
CA ASN A 613 27.66 50.54 15.28
C ASN A 613 27.07 50.37 13.87
N GLY A 614 26.78 51.46 13.15
CA GLY A 614 26.32 51.40 11.76
C GLY A 614 27.39 50.90 10.77
N HIS A 615 28.66 51.22 11.02
CA HIS A 615 29.77 50.76 10.21
C HIS A 615 30.14 49.29 10.47
N GLU A 616 29.97 48.81 11.70
CA GLU A 616 30.12 47.38 12.04
C GLU A 616 28.97 46.53 11.51
N ALA A 617 27.72 46.98 11.65
CA ALA A 617 26.56 46.28 11.08
C ALA A 617 26.68 46.12 9.55
N ASN A 618 27.13 47.16 8.85
CA ASN A 618 27.39 47.11 7.41
C ASN A 618 28.57 46.21 7.03
N ARG A 619 29.62 46.12 7.86
CA ARG A 619 30.72 45.16 7.67
C ARG A 619 30.29 43.72 7.87
N ILE A 620 29.44 43.45 8.86
CA ILE A 620 28.89 42.11 9.14
C ILE A 620 27.93 41.69 8.02
N LEU A 621 27.07 42.58 7.56
CA LEU A 621 26.18 42.33 6.41
C LEU A 621 26.97 42.07 5.12
N PHE A 622 28.05 42.80 4.89
CA PHE A 622 28.93 42.57 3.74
C PHE A 622 29.64 41.21 3.84
N LEU A 623 30.17 40.85 5.02
CA LEU A 623 30.78 39.54 5.27
C LEU A 623 29.79 38.39 5.08
N HIS A 624 28.56 38.56 5.56
CA HIS A 624 27.50 37.56 5.41
C HIS A 624 27.06 37.40 3.95
N ALA A 625 26.94 38.51 3.20
CA ALA A 625 26.65 38.47 1.77
C ALA A 625 27.77 37.77 0.98
N VAL A 626 29.03 38.02 1.33
CA VAL A 626 30.20 37.35 0.71
C VAL A 626 30.21 35.86 1.04
N LEU A 627 29.92 35.46 2.28
CA LEU A 627 29.82 34.06 2.69
C LEU A 627 28.69 33.32 1.97
N CYS A 628 27.52 33.95 1.81
CA CYS A 628 26.40 33.40 1.05
C CYS A 628 26.74 33.24 -0.44
N LEU A 629 27.47 34.18 -1.03
CA LEU A 629 27.97 34.07 -2.41
C LEU A 629 28.99 32.95 -2.57
N ILE A 630 29.93 32.79 -1.63
CA ILE A 630 30.91 31.70 -1.64
C ILE A 630 30.21 30.34 -1.50
N SER A 631 29.23 30.23 -0.59
CA SER A 631 28.41 29.02 -0.45
C SER A 631 27.62 28.72 -1.72
N GLY A 632 27.04 29.74 -2.36
CA GLY A 632 26.35 29.58 -3.64
C GLY A 632 27.26 29.09 -4.76
N CYS A 633 28.48 29.63 -4.84
CA CYS A 633 29.50 29.20 -5.81
C CYS A 633 29.99 27.78 -5.57
N LEU A 634 30.17 27.36 -4.30
CA LEU A 634 30.56 26.00 -3.95
C LEU A 634 29.50 24.98 -4.36
N VAL A 635 28.23 25.25 -4.05
CA VAL A 635 27.11 24.39 -4.44
C VAL A 635 26.99 24.32 -5.97
N ALA A 636 27.17 25.43 -6.68
CA ALA A 636 27.19 25.46 -8.14
C ALA A 636 28.35 24.64 -8.73
N ALA A 637 29.55 24.74 -8.16
CA ALA A 637 30.73 23.98 -8.60
C ALA A 637 30.55 22.46 -8.43
N ILE A 638 29.99 22.03 -7.29
CA ILE A 638 29.67 20.62 -7.04
C ILE A 638 28.63 20.11 -8.04
N ASN A 639 27.60 20.91 -8.32
CA ASN A 639 26.56 20.53 -9.28
C ASN A 639 27.08 20.46 -10.73
N VAL A 640 27.96 21.38 -11.14
CA VAL A 640 28.62 21.34 -12.46
C VAL A 640 29.56 20.12 -12.55
N ALA A 641 30.32 19.81 -11.49
CA ALA A 641 31.17 18.63 -11.46
C ALA A 641 30.36 17.32 -11.58
N CYS A 642 29.23 17.22 -10.87
CA CYS A 642 28.30 16.10 -10.99
C CYS A 642 27.69 16.00 -12.40
N PHE A 643 27.33 17.13 -13.02
CA PHE A 643 26.77 17.17 -14.37
C PHE A 643 27.80 16.75 -15.44
N LEU A 644 29.03 17.27 -15.37
CA LEU A 644 30.12 16.92 -16.29
C LEU A 644 30.53 15.46 -16.17
N ARG A 645 30.55 14.90 -14.95
CA ARG A 645 30.82 13.47 -14.72
C ARG A 645 29.69 12.59 -15.26
N SER A 646 28.43 13.03 -15.11
CA SER A 646 27.27 12.31 -15.65
C SER A 646 27.17 12.38 -17.18
N SER A 647 27.58 13.49 -17.80
CA SER A 647 27.52 13.67 -19.27
C SER A 647 28.64 12.93 -19.98
N THR A 648 29.87 12.97 -19.44
CA THR A 648 31.01 12.16 -19.95
C THR A 648 30.74 10.66 -19.86
N PHE A 649 30.09 10.22 -18.79
CA PHE A 649 29.63 8.83 -18.63
C PHE A 649 28.58 8.44 -19.69
N GLN A 650 27.62 9.32 -19.99
CA GLN A 650 26.57 9.05 -21.00
C GLN A 650 27.08 9.13 -22.44
N GLN A 651 28.06 9.99 -22.74
CA GLN A 651 28.61 10.16 -24.08
C GLN A 651 29.48 8.96 -24.49
N LYS A 652 30.31 8.42 -23.59
CA LYS A 652 31.14 7.23 -23.85
C LYS A 652 30.34 5.94 -24.06
N ILE A 653 29.16 5.81 -23.42
CA ILE A 653 28.26 4.66 -23.62
C ILE A 653 27.51 4.73 -24.97
N ARG A 654 27.44 5.92 -25.59
CA ARG A 654 26.69 6.14 -26.84
C ARG A 654 27.57 6.04 -28.09
N GLU A 655 28.86 6.29 -28.00
CA GLU A 655 29.78 6.29 -29.16
C GLU A 655 30.30 4.88 -29.51
N ASP A 656 30.58 4.01 -28.53
CA ASP A 656 31.06 2.65 -28.81
C ASP A 656 30.01 1.59 -28.49
N SER A 657 29.80 0.64 -29.41
CA SER A 657 28.90 -0.49 -29.14
C SER A 657 29.45 -1.30 -27.96
N MET A 658 28.58 -1.82 -27.08
CA MET A 658 29.01 -2.58 -25.90
C MET A 658 29.92 -3.79 -26.25
N ILE A 659 29.82 -4.28 -27.50
CA ILE A 659 30.65 -5.35 -28.06
C ILE A 659 32.08 -4.86 -28.31
N GLU A 660 32.25 -3.67 -28.89
CA GLU A 660 33.54 -3.03 -29.15
C GLU A 660 34.24 -2.62 -27.85
N ALA A 661 33.46 -2.17 -26.86
CA ALA A 661 33.96 -1.91 -25.51
C ALA A 661 34.47 -3.19 -24.80
N MET A 662 33.84 -4.34 -25.06
CA MET A 662 34.29 -5.63 -24.51
C MET A 662 35.56 -6.15 -25.20
N GLU A 663 35.73 -5.92 -26.51
CA GLU A 663 36.96 -6.28 -27.24
C GLU A 663 38.17 -5.47 -26.75
N ASN A 664 37.98 -4.19 -26.40
CA ASN A 664 39.04 -3.31 -25.92
C ASN A 664 39.25 -3.32 -24.41
N TYR A 665 38.40 -4.00 -23.63
CA TYR A 665 38.45 -4.03 -22.16
C TYR A 665 39.83 -4.44 -21.61
N ALA A 666 40.48 -5.43 -22.24
CA ALA A 666 41.78 -5.92 -21.80
C ALA A 666 42.94 -4.94 -22.11
N ASN A 667 42.73 -4.01 -23.05
CA ASN A 667 43.80 -3.19 -23.62
C ASN A 667 43.69 -1.70 -23.24
N ASP A 668 42.50 -1.20 -22.92
CA ASP A 668 42.27 0.20 -22.57
C ASP A 668 41.71 0.35 -21.14
N ASP A 669 42.48 0.99 -20.26
CA ASP A 669 42.14 1.23 -18.85
C ASP A 669 40.91 2.14 -18.67
N GLY A 670 40.68 3.04 -19.63
CA GLY A 670 39.52 3.93 -19.64
C GLY A 670 38.22 3.21 -19.94
N VAL A 671 38.25 2.27 -20.89
CA VAL A 671 37.11 1.41 -21.22
C VAL A 671 36.86 0.39 -20.11
N ARG A 672 37.94 -0.19 -19.55
CA ARG A 672 37.87 -1.11 -18.41
C ARG A 672 37.15 -0.49 -17.22
N SER A 673 37.58 0.71 -16.80
CA SER A 673 36.96 1.43 -15.69
C SER A 673 35.47 1.74 -15.92
N CYS A 674 35.08 2.01 -17.17
CA CYS A 674 33.67 2.27 -17.51
C CYS A 674 32.82 0.99 -17.44
N VAL A 675 33.31 -0.11 -18.00
CA VAL A 675 32.61 -1.40 -17.97
C VAL A 675 32.53 -1.95 -16.54
N ASP A 676 33.58 -1.78 -15.74
CA ASP A 676 33.61 -2.17 -14.32
C ASP A 676 32.65 -1.34 -13.47
N ALA A 677 32.53 -0.04 -13.74
CA ALA A 677 31.56 0.82 -13.07
C ALA A 677 30.12 0.39 -13.39
N VAL A 678 29.81 0.08 -14.65
CA VAL A 678 28.50 -0.45 -15.06
C VAL A 678 28.23 -1.80 -14.37
N GLN A 679 29.24 -2.66 -14.31
CA GLN A 679 29.13 -3.96 -13.67
C GLN A 679 28.93 -3.87 -12.14
N MET A 680 29.59 -2.92 -11.47
CA MET A 680 29.37 -2.68 -10.02
C MET A 680 28.03 -2.00 -9.72
N GLU A 681 27.57 -1.13 -10.60
CA GLU A 681 26.31 -0.39 -10.43
C GLU A 681 25.09 -1.27 -10.70
N PHE A 682 25.14 -2.14 -11.71
CA PHE A 682 24.02 -3.00 -12.11
C PHE A 682 24.14 -4.46 -11.65
N GLN A 683 25.29 -4.86 -11.10
CA GLN A 683 25.54 -6.18 -10.51
C GLN A 683 25.10 -7.36 -11.40
N CYS A 684 25.29 -7.24 -12.72
CA CYS A 684 24.57 -8.05 -13.70
C CYS A 684 25.30 -9.29 -14.21
N CYS A 685 26.63 -9.39 -14.07
CA CYS A 685 27.42 -10.52 -14.61
C CYS A 685 28.21 -11.29 -13.54
N GLY A 686 28.01 -12.60 -13.40
CA GLY A 686 28.75 -13.42 -12.42
C GLY A 686 28.09 -14.79 -12.28
N SER A 687 28.84 -15.80 -11.84
CA SER A 687 28.27 -17.14 -11.63
C SER A 687 27.42 -17.21 -10.36
N GLU A 688 27.93 -16.66 -9.26
CA GLU A 688 27.21 -16.58 -7.98
C GLU A 688 27.09 -15.13 -7.50
N ASP A 689 28.11 -14.30 -7.75
CA ASP A 689 28.12 -12.88 -7.36
C ASP A 689 28.76 -12.01 -8.47
N TYR A 690 28.35 -10.74 -8.59
CA TYR A 690 28.91 -9.79 -9.59
C TYR A 690 30.43 -9.60 -9.43
N ARG A 691 30.94 -9.93 -8.23
CA ARG A 691 32.37 -9.90 -7.88
C ARG A 691 33.19 -11.00 -8.57
N ASP A 692 32.54 -12.06 -9.06
CA ASP A 692 33.19 -13.13 -9.81
C ASP A 692 33.77 -12.61 -11.13
N TRP A 693 33.16 -11.55 -11.70
CA TRP A 693 33.64 -10.84 -12.88
C TRP A 693 35.11 -10.41 -12.76
N PHE A 694 35.51 -9.94 -11.57
CA PHE A 694 36.87 -9.46 -11.30
C PHE A 694 37.87 -10.58 -10.99
N ARG A 695 37.41 -11.84 -10.91
CA ARG A 695 38.25 -13.01 -10.58
C ARG A 695 38.59 -13.85 -11.80
N VAL A 696 38.07 -13.52 -12.98
CA VAL A 696 38.27 -14.29 -14.20
C VAL A 696 39.66 -14.00 -14.79
N SER A 697 40.31 -15.03 -15.35
CA SER A 697 41.73 -15.04 -15.73
C SER A 697 42.16 -14.00 -16.78
N TRP A 698 41.24 -13.44 -17.57
CA TRP A 698 41.54 -12.38 -18.54
C TRP A 698 41.79 -11.02 -17.87
N ALA A 699 41.48 -10.86 -16.58
CA ALA A 699 41.79 -9.69 -15.77
C ALA A 699 43.18 -9.75 -15.08
N LYS A 700 43.94 -10.83 -15.22
CA LYS A 700 45.23 -11.03 -14.49
C LYS A 700 46.40 -10.16 -14.96
N VAL A 701 46.27 -9.37 -16.03
CA VAL A 701 47.41 -8.62 -16.61
C VAL A 701 47.68 -7.31 -15.86
N SER A 702 46.76 -6.78 -15.05
CA SER A 702 46.92 -5.45 -14.40
C SER A 702 46.93 -5.49 -12.87
N MET A 703 47.56 -6.51 -12.29
CA MET A 703 47.67 -6.66 -10.84
C MET A 703 48.88 -5.85 -10.33
N ASP A 704 48.76 -4.52 -10.30
CA ASP A 704 49.75 -3.64 -9.64
C ASP A 704 49.19 -2.31 -9.10
N TYR A 705 47.85 -2.13 -8.98
CA TYR A 705 47.29 -0.84 -8.51
C TYR A 705 46.27 -0.91 -7.37
N PHE A 706 45.91 -2.10 -6.88
CA PHE A 706 44.86 -2.26 -5.86
C PHE A 706 45.29 -3.10 -4.66
N ASP A 707 46.45 -2.79 -4.08
CA ASP A 707 46.81 -3.40 -2.80
C ASP A 707 47.62 -2.42 -1.94
N TYR A 708 46.93 -1.59 -1.13
CA TYR A 708 47.28 -1.28 0.27
C TYR A 708 46.35 -0.24 0.95
N GLU A 709 45.69 0.65 0.19
CA GLU A 709 45.02 1.84 0.76
C GLU A 709 43.51 1.67 1.02
N ASP A 710 42.79 0.87 0.22
CA ASP A 710 41.32 0.73 0.36
C ASP A 710 40.89 -0.21 1.50
N TYR A 711 41.78 -1.10 1.96
CA TYR A 711 41.50 -1.94 3.14
C TYR A 711 41.45 -1.11 4.44
N LYS A 712 42.08 0.07 4.45
CA LYS A 712 42.11 0.96 5.62
C LYS A 712 40.90 1.89 5.68
N ARG A 713 40.38 2.33 4.53
CA ARG A 713 39.19 3.21 4.45
C ARG A 713 37.87 2.51 4.75
N GLN A 714 37.79 1.18 4.63
CA GLN A 714 36.59 0.43 5.03
C GLN A 714 36.47 0.20 6.55
N GLN A 715 37.52 0.42 7.35
CA GLN A 715 37.45 0.27 8.81
C GLN A 715 37.07 1.55 9.56
N GLU A 716 37.35 2.72 9.00
CA GLU A 716 36.93 4.00 9.59
C GLU A 716 35.71 4.50 8.83
N GLY A 717 34.51 4.22 9.37
CA GLY A 717 33.23 4.62 8.80
C GLY A 717 33.04 6.14 8.72
N GLN A 718 33.71 6.77 7.77
CA GLN A 718 33.49 8.16 7.37
C GLN A 718 33.05 8.17 5.90
N TRP A 719 31.74 8.29 5.71
CA TRP A 719 31.19 8.78 4.45
C TRP A 719 31.11 10.30 4.56
N VAL A 720 31.88 11.00 3.72
CA VAL A 720 31.60 12.41 3.35
C VAL A 720 31.06 12.40 1.94
#